data_AF-A0A430GV51-F1
#
_entry.id   AF-A0A430GV51-F1
#
_cell.length_a   1.000
_cell.length_b   1.000
_cell.length_c   1.000
_cell.angle_alpha   90.00
_cell.angle_beta   90.00
_cell.angle_gamma   90.00
#
_symmetry.space_group_name_H-M   'P 1'
#
loop_
_entity.id
_entity.type
_entity.pdbx_description
1 polymer ?
#
loop_
_entity_poly.entity_id
_entity_poly.type
_entity_poly.pdbx_seq_one_letter_code
_entity_poly.pdbx_strand_id
1 'polypeptide(L)'
;MWFGLIFSDQGKDVLRHVVEALSPGEEFSLNDATFLGFAAIALGLSIWYTMRWMLTVQLAGVCFRRVRPGWFRVQLPRAAGAAVPMLVAVCVLRNLPSDCCAAEAPVRMAGYLMGASFVAIAAAMFAFFVGRRRVFRRLGQPTTLPMRAPLPTETKLVLWWGSGVLVMLALIFTLVPLAGPRVVGSAAAPALAIAAINLIGTLVLTYLPMKRGVPSLAVVVLVWAVLAGLHNDNHTLRDAPDARYPAAERADLKEALWAWLAAQGVASSAAHSGPDRVYPVIIVASEGGGIRAAYWTAAVLDRLHEPSPVGASFDAGRHVFALSGVSGGSLGLASWLAVRRGRLCPPPASAEPPSDPPTTATVALSRDFLSPALAGLFYYDLMQSFWPWPYPWFDRSRGLEEGWQRAHSQVPGRPFEHTLGALYAGCPQLPLLFMNTTVVETGKRGIMAPVSLTFIKPPPGGATHWGRDVEDLMDAKWTTATQPLSGLVHHSARFPIVSPPGSVEYSEDRDGQGGTRYEGRHPEDRTEAFRRHHQPHTRMRLVDGGYFDNSGIQTALDLFIALSGLQEELKKEVPGVQLRPVLLVISNSAAADPGEAPKDKPPPELSAPRLLHDLFSPVRALVGVRDSHTRIMLAEAQMRFGPGNVIKIPMPANAKGADPALGWSLSRQAVRFMDDAALDVVQKVRETVATAACSRTSASDVCEPKP
;
A
#
# COMPACT_ATOMS: atom_id res chain seq x y z
N MET A 1 7.34 -16.82 6.30
CA MET A 1 6.05 -16.49 6.94
C MET A 1 6.17 -16.26 8.44
N TRP A 2 6.44 -17.26 9.29
CA TRP A 2 6.52 -17.04 10.75
C TRP A 2 7.61 -16.05 11.15
N PHE A 3 8.77 -16.03 10.48
CA PHE A 3 9.75 -14.95 10.64
C PHE A 3 9.17 -13.56 10.32
N GLY A 4 8.27 -13.44 9.35
CA GLY A 4 7.54 -12.20 9.06
C GLY A 4 6.56 -11.85 10.19
N LEU A 5 5.83 -12.83 10.72
CA LEU A 5 4.95 -12.62 11.89
C LEU A 5 5.72 -12.27 13.18
N ILE A 6 6.93 -12.81 13.36
CA ILE A 6 7.79 -12.61 14.53
C ILE A 6 8.52 -11.25 14.47
N PHE A 7 9.09 -10.90 13.30
CA PHE A 7 10.09 -9.83 13.20
C PHE A 7 9.63 -8.62 12.40
N SER A 8 8.51 -8.67 11.67
CA SER A 8 7.98 -7.48 10.99
C SER A 8 6.96 -6.76 11.87
N ASP A 9 6.92 -5.44 11.79
CA ASP A 9 5.94 -4.64 12.54
C ASP A 9 4.51 -4.95 12.09
N GLN A 10 4.31 -5.27 10.81
CA GLN A 10 3.01 -5.76 10.31
C GLN A 10 2.59 -7.08 10.98
N GLY A 11 3.54 -7.99 11.19
CA GLY A 11 3.28 -9.26 11.86
C GLY A 11 2.83 -9.08 13.31
N LYS A 12 3.49 -8.17 14.03
CA LYS A 12 3.13 -7.81 15.40
C LYS A 12 1.74 -7.18 15.45
N ASP A 13 1.44 -6.25 14.54
CA ASP A 13 0.15 -5.54 14.49
C ASP A 13 -1.01 -6.46 14.11
N VAL A 14 -0.79 -7.43 13.20
CA VAL A 14 -1.77 -8.48 12.89
C VAL A 14 -2.08 -9.34 14.12
N LEU A 15 -1.06 -9.80 14.85
CA LEU A 15 -1.29 -10.59 16.06
C LEU A 15 -1.97 -9.76 17.15
N ARG A 16 -1.61 -8.47 17.26
CA ARG A 16 -2.24 -7.53 18.19
C ARG A 16 -3.73 -7.38 17.89
N HIS A 17 -4.10 -7.21 16.63
CA HIS A 17 -5.50 -7.15 16.19
C HIS A 17 -6.28 -8.40 16.63
N VAL A 18 -5.70 -9.59 16.48
CA VAL A 18 -6.33 -10.85 16.93
C VAL A 18 -6.50 -10.88 18.45
N VAL A 19 -5.53 -10.38 19.22
CA VAL A 19 -5.62 -10.32 20.69
C VAL A 19 -6.69 -9.31 21.14
N GLU A 20 -6.76 -8.14 20.49
CA GLU A 20 -7.76 -7.10 20.78
C GLU A 20 -9.18 -7.61 20.54
N ALA A 21 -9.41 -8.35 19.45
CA ALA A 21 -10.70 -8.97 19.12
C ALA A 21 -11.20 -9.99 20.18
N LEU A 22 -10.29 -10.51 21.02
CA LEU A 22 -10.60 -11.45 22.11
C LEU A 22 -10.86 -10.73 23.45
N SER A 23 -10.65 -9.42 23.55
CA SER A 23 -10.75 -8.68 24.81
C SER A 23 -12.22 -8.38 25.20
N PRO A 24 -12.63 -8.52 26.48
CA PRO A 24 -13.99 -8.21 26.93
C PRO A 24 -14.31 -6.71 26.81
N GLY A 25 -15.43 -6.35 26.16
CA GLY A 25 -15.90 -4.96 26.01
C GLY A 25 -15.99 -4.46 24.57
N GLU A 26 -15.54 -5.26 23.60
CA GLU A 26 -15.62 -4.94 22.17
C GLU A 26 -16.44 -6.03 21.43
N GLU A 27 -16.79 -5.83 20.14
CA GLU A 27 -17.45 -6.87 19.31
C GLU A 27 -16.60 -8.15 19.29
N PHE A 28 -16.90 -9.06 20.23
CA PHE A 28 -16.14 -10.27 20.48
C PHE A 28 -16.21 -11.18 19.26
N SER A 29 -15.09 -11.32 18.55
CA SER A 29 -14.99 -12.16 17.35
C SER A 29 -13.96 -13.27 17.60
N LEU A 30 -14.45 -14.50 17.77
CA LEU A 30 -13.60 -15.68 17.91
C LEU A 30 -12.98 -16.13 16.59
N ASN A 31 -13.42 -15.58 15.46
CA ASN A 31 -13.12 -16.13 14.14
C ASN A 31 -11.61 -16.10 13.84
N ASP A 32 -10.93 -14.97 14.01
CA ASP A 32 -9.51 -14.84 13.64
C ASP A 32 -8.59 -15.73 14.47
N ALA A 33 -8.83 -15.79 15.79
CA ALA A 33 -8.06 -16.66 16.69
C ALA A 33 -8.30 -18.14 16.38
N THR A 34 -9.55 -18.50 16.05
CA THR A 34 -9.95 -19.85 15.69
C THR A 34 -9.32 -20.29 14.38
N PHE A 35 -9.41 -19.48 13.33
CA PHE A 35 -8.77 -19.75 12.03
C PHE A 35 -7.24 -19.80 12.16
N LEU A 36 -6.63 -18.92 12.96
CA LEU A 36 -5.19 -18.96 13.22
C LEU A 36 -4.78 -20.25 13.94
N GLY A 37 -5.57 -20.70 14.92
CA GLY A 37 -5.38 -21.99 15.60
C GLY A 37 -5.44 -23.16 14.62
N PHE A 38 -6.49 -23.22 13.79
CA PHE A 38 -6.63 -24.25 12.75
C PHE A 38 -5.48 -24.22 11.75
N ALA A 39 -5.07 -23.04 11.29
CA ALA A 39 -3.97 -22.88 10.35
C ALA A 39 -2.63 -23.31 10.95
N ALA A 40 -2.35 -22.96 12.21
CA ALA A 40 -1.16 -23.40 12.92
C ALA A 40 -1.11 -24.92 13.08
N ILE A 41 -2.25 -25.55 13.41
CA ILE A 41 -2.37 -27.02 13.49
C ILE A 41 -2.14 -27.64 12.11
N ALA A 42 -2.84 -27.17 11.07
CA ALA A 42 -2.72 -27.69 9.71
C ALA A 42 -1.28 -27.59 9.18
N LEU A 43 -0.63 -26.44 9.36
CA LEU A 43 0.74 -26.23 8.96
C LEU A 43 1.71 -27.11 9.76
N GLY A 44 1.58 -27.16 11.10
CA GLY A 44 2.42 -28.01 11.94
C GLY A 44 2.26 -29.50 11.62
N LEU A 45 1.03 -29.96 11.36
CA LEU A 45 0.74 -31.32 10.89
C LEU A 45 1.37 -31.59 9.52
N SER A 46 1.27 -30.65 8.58
CA SER A 46 1.86 -30.79 7.25
C SER A 46 3.39 -30.99 7.34
N ILE A 47 4.08 -30.13 8.11
CA ILE A 47 5.54 -30.16 8.27
C ILE A 47 5.97 -31.46 8.92
N TRP A 48 5.34 -31.83 10.03
CA TRP A 48 5.64 -33.08 10.71
C TRP A 48 5.42 -34.28 9.79
N TYR A 49 4.32 -34.30 9.04
CA TYR A 49 3.95 -35.41 8.18
C TYR A 49 4.94 -35.57 7.03
N THR A 50 5.22 -34.50 6.29
CA THR A 50 6.12 -34.52 5.13
C THR A 50 7.55 -34.81 5.54
N MET A 51 8.06 -34.20 6.63
CA MET A 51 9.40 -34.50 7.15
C MET A 51 9.52 -35.96 7.62
N ARG A 52 8.54 -36.46 8.38
CA ARG A 52 8.53 -37.86 8.81
C ARG A 52 8.54 -38.79 7.61
N TRP A 53 7.74 -38.50 6.59
CA TRP A 53 7.66 -39.29 5.37
C TRP A 53 9.02 -39.35 4.66
N MET A 54 9.62 -38.19 4.36
CA MET A 54 10.91 -38.09 3.68
C MET A 54 12.06 -38.73 4.46
N LEU A 55 11.99 -38.76 5.79
CA LEU A 55 13.00 -39.40 6.65
C LEU A 55 12.77 -40.90 6.89
N THR A 56 11.71 -41.48 6.33
CA THR A 56 11.36 -42.91 6.51
C THR A 56 11.33 -43.72 5.22
N VAL A 57 11.02 -43.10 4.07
CA VAL A 57 10.96 -43.81 2.79
C VAL A 57 12.35 -43.87 2.12
N GLN A 58 12.70 -45.03 1.55
CA GLN A 58 13.89 -45.15 0.70
C GLN A 58 13.60 -44.63 -0.71
N LEU A 59 14.49 -43.80 -1.25
CA LEU A 59 14.36 -43.18 -2.58
C LEU A 59 15.52 -43.63 -3.48
N ALA A 60 15.29 -43.62 -4.80
CA ALA A 60 16.33 -43.91 -5.77
C ALA A 60 17.49 -42.91 -5.60
N GLY A 61 18.73 -43.42 -5.42
CA GLY A 61 19.92 -42.60 -5.19
C GLY A 61 20.13 -42.09 -3.76
N VAL A 62 19.13 -42.20 -2.86
CA VAL A 62 19.24 -41.80 -1.45
C VAL A 62 18.87 -42.99 -0.55
N CYS A 63 19.84 -43.88 -0.33
CA CYS A 63 19.67 -45.05 0.52
C CYS A 63 20.11 -44.76 1.96
N PHE A 64 19.25 -45.08 2.93
CA PHE A 64 19.62 -44.97 4.33
C PHE A 64 20.53 -46.14 4.76
N ARG A 65 21.78 -45.84 5.14
CA ARG A 65 22.76 -46.83 5.64
C ARG A 65 22.33 -47.58 6.92
N ARG A 66 21.40 -47.06 7.73
CA ARG A 66 20.91 -47.70 8.97
C ARG A 66 19.41 -47.99 8.89
N VAL A 67 19.03 -49.22 9.24
CA VAL A 67 17.63 -49.72 9.29
C VAL A 67 16.84 -49.13 10.47
N ARG A 68 17.52 -48.79 11.58
CA ARG A 68 16.89 -48.13 12.73
C ARG A 68 17.01 -46.60 12.61
N PRO A 69 15.91 -45.84 12.74
CA PRO A 69 15.98 -44.39 12.74
C PRO A 69 16.71 -43.90 14.00
N GLY A 70 17.78 -43.13 13.81
CA GLY A 70 18.47 -42.46 14.93
C GLY A 70 17.57 -41.40 15.58
N TRP A 71 17.98 -40.92 16.77
CA TRP A 71 17.26 -39.91 17.56
C TRP A 71 16.80 -38.71 16.71
N PHE A 72 17.69 -38.18 15.86
CA PHE A 72 17.41 -37.05 14.99
C PHE A 72 16.22 -37.28 14.05
N ARG A 73 16.17 -38.44 13.36
CA ARG A 73 15.08 -38.76 12.42
C ARG A 73 13.72 -38.93 13.11
N VAL A 74 13.73 -39.20 14.40
CA VAL A 74 12.52 -39.38 15.21
C VAL A 74 12.08 -38.05 15.81
N GLN A 75 12.99 -37.26 16.37
CA GLN A 75 12.65 -36.05 17.11
C GLN A 75 12.51 -34.81 16.23
N LEU A 76 13.30 -34.69 15.15
CA LEU A 76 13.26 -33.50 14.30
C LEU A 76 11.85 -33.23 13.74
N PRO A 77 11.13 -34.19 13.12
CA PRO A 77 9.79 -33.91 12.60
C PRO A 77 8.81 -33.50 13.70
N ARG A 78 8.95 -34.06 14.91
CA ARG A 78 8.08 -33.77 16.06
C ARG A 78 8.30 -32.35 16.57
N ALA A 79 9.56 -31.98 16.75
CA ALA A 79 9.95 -30.64 17.15
C ALA A 79 9.54 -29.61 16.09
N ALA A 80 9.82 -29.87 14.81
CA ALA A 80 9.47 -28.97 13.71
C ALA A 80 7.95 -28.74 13.57
N GLY A 81 7.13 -29.78 13.69
CA GLY A 81 5.67 -29.64 13.65
C GLY A 81 5.10 -28.89 14.85
N ALA A 82 5.58 -29.20 16.07
CA ALA A 82 5.13 -28.53 17.30
C ALA A 82 5.68 -27.10 17.44
N ALA A 83 6.78 -26.78 16.76
CA ALA A 83 7.35 -25.44 16.74
C ALA A 83 6.41 -24.40 16.13
N VAL A 84 5.52 -24.78 15.20
CA VAL A 84 4.60 -23.85 14.54
C VAL A 84 3.70 -23.11 15.55
N PRO A 85 2.80 -23.79 16.31
CA PRO A 85 1.98 -23.12 17.32
C PRO A 85 2.83 -22.52 18.46
N MET A 86 3.98 -23.12 18.80
CA MET A 86 4.87 -22.57 19.82
C MET A 86 5.44 -21.20 19.40
N LEU A 87 5.82 -21.04 18.13
CA LEU A 87 6.29 -19.76 17.61
C LEU A 87 5.19 -18.70 17.67
N VAL A 88 3.93 -19.05 17.39
CA VAL A 88 2.79 -18.12 17.56
C VAL A 88 2.66 -17.67 19.01
N ALA A 89 2.70 -18.61 19.96
CA ALA A 89 2.65 -18.29 21.39
C ALA A 89 3.78 -17.33 21.80
N VAL A 90 5.01 -17.60 21.37
CA VAL A 90 6.15 -16.72 21.64
C VAL A 90 5.94 -15.33 21.05
N CYS A 91 5.37 -15.21 19.84
CA CYS A 91 5.06 -13.91 19.24
C CYS A 91 4.03 -13.14 20.04
N VAL A 92 2.91 -13.78 20.39
CA VAL A 92 1.83 -13.15 21.14
C VAL A 92 2.37 -12.62 22.47
N LEU A 93 3.08 -13.47 23.22
CA LEU A 93 3.61 -13.11 24.54
C LEU A 93 4.68 -12.03 24.50
N ARG A 94 5.51 -11.98 23.44
CA ARG A 94 6.53 -10.92 23.27
C ARG A 94 5.94 -9.57 22.86
N ASN A 95 4.76 -9.55 22.25
CA ASN A 95 4.09 -8.34 21.76
C ASN A 95 2.96 -7.88 22.69
N LEU A 96 2.87 -8.42 23.90
CA LEU A 96 1.96 -7.92 24.92
C LEU A 96 2.36 -6.49 25.33
N PRO A 97 1.39 -5.62 25.65
CA PRO A 97 1.71 -4.27 26.06
C PRO A 97 2.36 -4.26 27.45
N SER A 98 3.15 -3.23 27.73
CA SER A 98 3.84 -3.05 29.00
C SER A 98 2.85 -2.82 30.16
N ASP A 99 3.25 -3.14 31.39
CA ASP A 99 2.40 -3.06 32.60
C ASP A 99 1.98 -1.63 33.02
N CYS A 100 2.24 -0.61 32.19
CA CYS A 100 2.12 0.80 32.61
C CYS A 100 0.67 1.34 32.66
N CYS A 101 -0.29 0.71 31.97
CA CYS A 101 -1.65 1.24 31.84
C CYS A 101 -2.74 0.22 32.25
N ALA A 102 -3.56 0.56 33.25
CA ALA A 102 -4.71 -0.25 33.69
C ALA A 102 -5.72 -0.52 32.56
N ALA A 103 -5.84 0.40 31.59
CA ALA A 103 -6.70 0.27 30.41
C ALA A 103 -6.32 -0.91 29.49
N GLU A 104 -5.08 -1.40 29.54
CA GLU A 104 -4.63 -2.53 28.71
C GLU A 104 -4.68 -3.88 29.43
N ALA A 105 -5.16 -3.93 30.68
CA ALA A 105 -5.36 -5.17 31.43
C ALA A 105 -6.22 -6.23 30.70
N PRO A 106 -7.38 -5.91 30.07
CA PRO A 106 -8.17 -6.92 29.37
C PRO A 106 -7.45 -7.48 28.13
N VAL A 107 -6.72 -6.64 27.39
CA VAL A 107 -5.92 -7.05 26.22
C VAL A 107 -4.76 -7.95 26.64
N ARG A 108 -4.09 -7.63 27.76
CA ARG A 108 -3.04 -8.48 28.36
C ARG A 108 -3.58 -9.84 28.75
N MET A 109 -4.72 -9.88 29.45
CA MET A 109 -5.36 -11.13 29.83
C MET A 109 -5.70 -11.99 28.59
N ALA A 110 -6.33 -11.38 27.58
CA ALA A 110 -6.64 -12.05 26.32
C ALA A 110 -5.38 -12.60 25.63
N GLY A 111 -4.28 -11.83 25.61
CA GLY A 111 -3.02 -12.28 25.01
C GLY A 111 -2.32 -13.39 25.81
N TYR A 112 -2.39 -13.39 27.15
CA TYR A 112 -1.93 -14.51 27.96
C TYR A 112 -2.75 -15.78 27.72
N LEU A 113 -4.08 -15.66 27.67
CA LEU A 113 -4.98 -16.78 27.38
C LEU A 113 -4.73 -17.35 25.97
N MET A 114 -4.59 -16.47 24.97
CA MET A 114 -4.24 -16.86 23.61
C MET A 114 -2.87 -17.55 23.58
N GLY A 115 -1.84 -16.95 24.17
CA GLY A 115 -0.51 -17.54 24.27
C GLY A 115 -0.52 -18.93 24.93
N ALA A 116 -1.21 -19.07 26.06
CA ALA A 116 -1.39 -20.35 26.76
C ALA A 116 -2.13 -21.38 25.90
N SER A 117 -3.15 -20.97 25.15
CA SER A 117 -3.87 -21.86 24.23
C SER A 117 -2.95 -22.40 23.12
N PHE A 118 -2.08 -21.57 22.54
CA PHE A 118 -1.12 -22.02 21.52
C PHE A 118 -0.02 -22.92 22.10
N VAL A 119 0.42 -22.68 23.35
CA VAL A 119 1.29 -23.61 24.08
C VAL A 119 0.58 -24.96 24.30
N ALA A 120 -0.69 -24.94 24.70
CA ALA A 120 -1.48 -26.16 24.87
C ALA A 120 -1.66 -26.91 23.55
N ILE A 121 -1.91 -26.21 22.43
CA ILE A 121 -1.94 -26.80 21.08
C ILE A 121 -0.59 -27.44 20.74
N ALA A 122 0.53 -26.74 20.97
CA ALA A 122 1.87 -27.27 20.72
C ALA A 122 2.15 -28.53 21.54
N ALA A 123 1.79 -28.53 22.83
CA ALA A 123 1.93 -29.67 23.72
C ALA A 123 1.05 -30.85 23.30
N ALA A 124 -0.22 -30.59 22.94
CA ALA A 124 -1.15 -31.61 22.45
C ALA A 124 -0.67 -32.24 21.14
N MET A 125 -0.17 -31.42 20.20
CA MET A 125 0.42 -31.91 18.95
C MET A 125 1.66 -32.76 19.23
N PHE A 126 2.56 -32.30 20.10
CA PHE A 126 3.76 -33.06 20.46
C PHE A 126 3.40 -34.40 21.14
N ALA A 127 2.45 -34.39 22.09
CA ALA A 127 1.92 -35.57 22.74
C ALA A 127 1.30 -36.54 21.73
N PHE A 128 0.51 -36.04 20.78
CA PHE A 128 -0.02 -36.84 19.67
C PHE A 128 1.12 -37.45 18.81
N PHE A 129 2.16 -36.68 18.48
CA PHE A 129 3.28 -37.15 17.67
C PHE A 129 4.11 -38.26 18.33
N VAL A 130 4.18 -38.24 19.67
CA VAL A 130 4.84 -39.26 20.50
C VAL A 130 3.91 -40.47 20.70
N GLY A 131 2.68 -40.21 21.13
CA GLY A 131 1.70 -41.19 21.60
C GLY A 131 0.93 -41.93 20.51
N ARG A 132 0.87 -41.41 19.27
CA ARG A 132 0.12 -42.04 18.17
C ARG A 132 0.45 -43.51 17.94
N ARG A 133 1.69 -43.94 18.21
CA ARG A 133 2.11 -45.34 18.03
C ARG A 133 1.45 -46.30 19.02
N ARG A 134 1.06 -45.81 20.21
CA ARG A 134 0.30 -46.60 21.20
C ARG A 134 -1.18 -46.69 20.80
N VAL A 135 -1.72 -45.63 20.18
CA VAL A 135 -3.11 -45.54 19.72
C VAL A 135 -3.35 -46.36 18.45
N PHE A 136 -2.48 -46.26 17.45
CA PHE A 136 -2.59 -46.97 16.17
C PHE A 136 -1.87 -48.33 16.16
N ARG A 137 -1.58 -48.90 17.34
CA ARG A 137 -0.75 -50.10 17.56
C ARG A 137 -1.32 -51.39 16.93
N ARG A 138 -2.52 -51.34 16.35
CA ARG A 138 -3.12 -52.44 15.56
C ARG A 138 -2.62 -52.52 14.11
N LEU A 139 -1.84 -51.55 13.62
CA LEU A 139 -1.24 -51.58 12.28
C LEU A 139 0.28 -51.57 12.42
N GLY A 140 0.90 -52.75 12.38
CA GLY A 140 2.35 -52.88 12.30
C GLY A 140 2.88 -52.17 11.06
N GLN A 141 3.60 -51.06 11.23
CA GLN A 141 4.23 -50.36 10.11
C GLN A 141 5.76 -50.37 10.25
N PRO A 142 6.49 -50.64 9.16
CA PRO A 142 7.94 -50.83 9.19
C PRO A 142 8.70 -49.53 9.48
N THR A 143 9.89 -49.66 10.07
CA THR A 143 10.82 -48.55 10.41
C THR A 143 11.40 -47.85 9.19
N THR A 144 11.36 -48.51 8.04
CA THR A 144 11.71 -48.01 6.71
C THR A 144 10.70 -48.55 5.71
N LEU A 145 10.12 -47.69 4.88
CA LEU A 145 9.24 -48.14 3.80
C LEU A 145 10.08 -48.46 2.56
N PRO A 146 9.93 -49.66 1.96
CA PRO A 146 10.65 -50.00 0.74
C PRO A 146 10.17 -49.10 -0.42
N MET A 147 11.07 -48.84 -1.37
CA MET A 147 10.83 -47.94 -2.50
C MET A 147 9.54 -48.26 -3.29
N ARG A 148 9.19 -49.55 -3.38
CA ARG A 148 7.99 -50.05 -4.09
C ARG A 148 6.71 -50.10 -3.26
N ALA A 149 6.72 -49.71 -1.98
CA ALA A 149 5.50 -49.73 -1.17
C ALA A 149 4.42 -48.80 -1.76
N PRO A 150 3.14 -49.22 -1.87
CA PRO A 150 2.07 -48.33 -2.29
C PRO A 150 1.90 -47.18 -1.28
N LEU A 151 1.37 -46.02 -1.75
CA LEU A 151 1.02 -44.95 -0.81
C LEU A 151 -0.10 -45.45 0.11
N PRO A 152 0.08 -45.35 1.44
CA PRO A 152 -0.97 -45.66 2.40
C PRO A 152 -2.25 -44.88 2.11
N THR A 153 -3.40 -45.48 2.39
CA THR A 153 -4.70 -44.86 2.19
C THR A 153 -4.81 -43.55 2.96
N GLU A 154 -4.21 -43.48 4.14
CA GLU A 154 -4.14 -42.29 4.98
C GLU A 154 -3.37 -41.15 4.29
N THR A 155 -2.27 -41.47 3.60
CA THR A 155 -1.51 -40.47 2.83
C THR A 155 -2.33 -39.93 1.67
N LYS A 156 -3.05 -40.81 0.97
CA LYS A 156 -3.95 -40.40 -0.11
C LYS A 156 -5.04 -39.49 0.43
N LEU A 157 -5.67 -39.86 1.55
CA LEU A 157 -6.70 -39.05 2.20
C LEU A 157 -6.17 -37.67 2.62
N VAL A 158 -4.98 -37.58 3.23
CA VAL A 158 -4.36 -36.30 3.59
C VAL A 158 -4.10 -35.43 2.36
N LEU A 159 -3.66 -36.01 1.25
CA LEU A 159 -3.49 -35.28 -0.01
C LEU A 159 -4.82 -34.81 -0.58
N TRP A 160 -5.83 -35.69 -0.66
CA TRP A 160 -7.16 -35.34 -1.16
C TRP A 160 -7.80 -34.23 -0.34
N TRP A 161 -7.79 -34.34 0.99
CA TRP A 161 -8.32 -33.30 1.87
C TRP A 161 -7.51 -32.01 1.81
N GLY A 162 -6.17 -32.09 1.82
CA GLY A 162 -5.29 -30.92 1.74
C GLY A 162 -5.46 -30.15 0.42
N SER A 163 -5.50 -30.86 -0.71
CA SER A 163 -5.78 -30.27 -2.01
C SER A 163 -7.23 -29.76 -2.11
N GLY A 164 -8.20 -30.50 -1.57
CA GLY A 164 -9.60 -30.09 -1.54
C GLY A 164 -9.82 -28.79 -0.76
N VAL A 165 -9.20 -28.65 0.41
CA VAL A 165 -9.25 -27.41 1.21
C VAL A 165 -8.57 -26.26 0.47
N LEU A 166 -7.41 -26.47 -0.16
CA LEU A 166 -6.74 -25.43 -0.94
C LEU A 166 -7.62 -24.93 -2.10
N VAL A 167 -8.20 -25.86 -2.88
CA VAL A 167 -9.08 -25.53 -4.01
C VAL A 167 -10.35 -24.86 -3.52
N MET A 168 -10.94 -25.33 -2.42
CA MET A 168 -12.12 -24.72 -1.81
C MET A 168 -11.84 -23.28 -1.38
N LEU A 169 -10.74 -23.03 -0.67
CA LEU A 169 -10.35 -21.68 -0.24
C LEU A 169 -10.03 -20.78 -1.45
N ALA A 170 -9.31 -21.30 -2.45
CA ALA A 170 -9.06 -20.57 -3.69
C ALA A 170 -10.39 -20.16 -4.36
N LEU A 171 -11.34 -21.08 -4.48
CA LEU A 171 -12.66 -20.81 -5.04
C LEU A 171 -13.45 -19.78 -4.21
N ILE A 172 -13.51 -19.94 -2.88
CA ILE A 172 -14.20 -19.01 -2.00
C ILE A 172 -13.60 -17.62 -2.13
N PHE A 173 -12.28 -17.51 -2.09
CA PHE A 173 -11.62 -16.22 -2.19
C PHE A 173 -11.83 -15.62 -3.58
N THR A 174 -11.79 -16.40 -4.67
CA THR A 174 -12.09 -15.89 -6.02
C THR A 174 -13.52 -15.37 -6.15
N LEU A 175 -14.51 -16.09 -5.58
CA LEU A 175 -15.92 -15.71 -5.65
C LEU A 175 -16.26 -14.53 -4.73
N VAL A 176 -15.58 -14.42 -3.59
CA VAL A 176 -15.84 -13.41 -2.56
C VAL A 176 -14.51 -12.76 -2.09
N PRO A 177 -13.84 -11.97 -2.94
CA PRO A 177 -12.44 -11.55 -2.77
C PRO A 177 -12.18 -10.61 -1.59
N LEU A 178 -13.22 -9.97 -1.06
CA LEU A 178 -13.10 -9.11 0.13
C LEU A 178 -13.57 -9.82 1.40
N ALA A 179 -14.79 -10.37 1.42
CA ALA A 179 -15.36 -10.94 2.64
C ALA A 179 -14.71 -12.28 3.01
N GLY A 180 -14.41 -13.15 2.04
CA GLY A 180 -13.79 -14.46 2.30
C GLY A 180 -12.45 -14.34 3.02
N PRO A 181 -11.47 -13.60 2.47
CA PRO A 181 -10.17 -13.40 3.11
C PRO A 181 -10.26 -12.72 4.48
N ARG A 182 -11.18 -11.77 4.67
CA ARG A 182 -11.39 -11.09 5.98
C ARG A 182 -11.93 -12.01 7.05
N VAL A 183 -12.75 -13.01 6.70
CA VAL A 183 -13.26 -14.01 7.66
C VAL A 183 -12.15 -14.96 8.11
N VAL A 184 -11.26 -15.35 7.20
CA VAL A 184 -10.15 -16.26 7.51
C VAL A 184 -9.00 -15.52 8.21
N GLY A 185 -8.74 -14.28 7.82
CA GLY A 185 -7.73 -13.41 8.40
C GLY A 185 -6.36 -13.49 7.73
N SER A 186 -5.62 -12.38 7.84
CA SER A 186 -4.32 -12.14 7.18
C SER A 186 -3.20 -13.08 7.64
N ALA A 187 -3.28 -13.63 8.86
CA ALA A 187 -2.33 -14.61 9.36
C ALA A 187 -2.71 -16.06 8.99
N ALA A 188 -3.99 -16.41 9.01
CA ALA A 188 -4.40 -17.80 8.79
C ALA A 188 -4.40 -18.18 7.29
N ALA A 189 -4.85 -17.28 6.41
CA ALA A 189 -4.96 -17.58 4.98
C ALA A 189 -3.61 -17.97 4.33
N PRO A 190 -2.49 -17.25 4.56
CA PRO A 190 -1.17 -17.68 4.08
C PRO A 190 -0.68 -18.97 4.72
N ALA A 191 -0.96 -19.20 6.01
CA ALA A 191 -0.50 -20.40 6.71
C ALA A 191 -1.16 -21.67 6.15
N LEU A 192 -2.45 -21.59 5.81
CA LEU A 192 -3.19 -22.66 5.14
C LEU A 192 -2.65 -22.91 3.72
N ALA A 193 -2.38 -21.85 2.96
CA ALA A 193 -1.76 -21.98 1.63
C ALA A 193 -0.39 -22.66 1.72
N ILE A 194 0.47 -22.22 2.64
CA ILE A 194 1.80 -22.81 2.84
C ILE A 194 1.72 -24.26 3.30
N ALA A 195 0.74 -24.62 4.14
CA ALA A 195 0.52 -26.00 4.55
C ALA A 195 0.21 -26.89 3.33
N ALA A 196 -0.67 -26.43 2.44
CA ALA A 196 -1.02 -27.15 1.23
C ALA A 196 0.14 -27.21 0.22
N ILE A 197 0.85 -26.09 0.00
CA ILE A 197 2.04 -26.02 -0.86
C ILE A 197 3.12 -26.97 -0.35
N ASN A 198 3.35 -27.04 0.97
CA ASN A 198 4.30 -27.98 1.56
C ASN A 198 3.90 -29.45 1.31
N LEU A 199 2.61 -29.79 1.45
CA LEU A 199 2.11 -31.14 1.15
C LEU A 199 2.30 -31.50 -0.32
N ILE A 200 1.85 -30.65 -1.24
CA ILE A 200 1.91 -30.89 -2.68
C ILE A 200 3.36 -30.89 -3.17
N GLY A 201 4.14 -29.86 -2.80
CA GLY A 201 5.54 -29.74 -3.19
C GLY A 201 6.40 -30.92 -2.69
N THR A 202 6.18 -31.37 -1.46
CA THR A 202 6.96 -32.49 -0.93
C THR A 202 6.47 -33.84 -1.45
N LEU A 203 5.17 -34.12 -1.39
CA LEU A 203 4.66 -35.45 -1.71
C LEU A 203 4.47 -35.66 -3.21
N VAL A 204 3.94 -34.67 -3.92
CA VAL A 204 3.62 -34.78 -5.36
C VAL A 204 4.81 -34.40 -6.22
N LEU A 205 5.46 -33.25 -5.97
CA LEU A 205 6.53 -32.77 -6.84
C LEU A 205 7.90 -33.39 -6.53
N THR A 206 8.14 -33.81 -5.28
CA THR A 206 9.43 -34.38 -4.88
C THR A 206 9.37 -35.89 -4.69
N TYR A 207 8.51 -36.39 -3.80
CA TYR A 207 8.48 -37.81 -3.44
C TYR A 207 8.03 -38.73 -4.58
N LEU A 208 6.89 -38.45 -5.24
CA LEU A 208 6.35 -39.31 -6.31
C LEU A 208 7.31 -39.49 -7.51
N PRO A 209 8.00 -38.46 -8.01
CA PRO A 209 9.01 -38.61 -9.07
C PRO A 209 10.21 -39.43 -8.61
N MET A 210 10.79 -39.09 -7.44
CA MET A 210 11.95 -39.79 -6.90
C MET A 210 11.68 -41.27 -6.62
N LYS A 211 10.43 -41.60 -6.25
CA LYS A 211 9.96 -42.98 -6.12
C LYS A 211 9.99 -43.75 -7.44
N ARG A 212 9.73 -43.07 -8.56
CA ARG A 212 9.77 -43.64 -9.92
C ARG A 212 11.16 -43.61 -10.55
N GLY A 213 12.19 -43.16 -9.82
CA GLY A 213 13.55 -43.01 -10.34
C GLY A 213 13.77 -41.74 -11.16
N VAL A 214 12.84 -40.79 -11.13
CA VAL A 214 12.93 -39.49 -11.81
C VAL A 214 13.36 -38.42 -10.80
N PRO A 215 14.19 -37.42 -11.16
CA PRO A 215 14.48 -36.28 -10.30
C PRO A 215 13.22 -35.52 -9.87
N SER A 216 13.32 -34.68 -8.84
CA SER A 216 12.22 -33.85 -8.38
C SER A 216 11.68 -32.97 -9.53
N LEU A 217 10.35 -32.97 -9.70
CA LEU A 217 9.67 -32.10 -10.67
C LEU A 217 9.58 -30.65 -10.17
N ALA A 218 10.00 -30.35 -8.95
CA ALA A 218 9.98 -28.98 -8.41
C ALA A 218 10.75 -28.01 -9.32
N VAL A 219 11.92 -28.41 -9.83
CA VAL A 219 12.71 -27.58 -10.76
C VAL A 219 11.96 -27.36 -12.08
N VAL A 220 11.33 -28.41 -12.62
CA VAL A 220 10.53 -28.32 -13.86
C VAL A 220 9.37 -27.35 -13.70
N VAL A 221 8.66 -27.41 -12.56
CA VAL A 221 7.55 -26.51 -12.25
C VAL A 221 8.05 -25.06 -12.07
N LEU A 222 9.22 -24.84 -11.48
CA LEU A 222 9.82 -23.50 -11.38
C LEU A 222 10.25 -22.95 -12.74
N VAL A 223 10.85 -23.78 -13.60
CA VAL A 223 11.18 -23.40 -14.98
C VAL A 223 9.92 -23.08 -15.76
N TRP A 224 8.86 -23.89 -15.61
CA TRP A 224 7.57 -23.63 -16.22
C TRP A 224 6.98 -22.28 -15.76
N ALA A 225 7.04 -21.95 -14.46
CA ALA A 225 6.60 -20.65 -13.98
C ALA A 225 7.36 -19.49 -14.63
N VAL A 226 8.68 -19.63 -14.82
CA VAL A 226 9.47 -18.63 -15.54
C VAL A 226 8.99 -18.50 -16.98
N LEU A 227 8.82 -19.62 -17.71
CA LEU A 227 8.36 -19.61 -19.10
C LEU A 227 6.94 -19.05 -19.27
N ALA A 228 6.04 -19.38 -18.34
CA ALA A 228 4.68 -18.83 -18.31
C ALA A 228 4.72 -17.32 -18.02
N GLY A 229 5.53 -16.89 -17.06
CA GLY A 229 5.70 -15.48 -16.69
C GLY A 229 6.28 -14.60 -17.81
N LEU A 230 7.01 -15.17 -18.78
CA LEU A 230 7.46 -14.43 -19.97
C LEU A 230 6.30 -13.98 -20.87
N HIS A 231 5.15 -14.66 -20.80
CA HIS A 231 3.97 -14.38 -21.63
C HIS A 231 2.81 -13.79 -20.83
N ASN A 232 2.84 -13.96 -19.51
CA ASN A 232 1.76 -13.59 -18.62
C ASN A 232 2.04 -12.27 -17.90
N ASP A 233 1.60 -11.16 -18.49
CA ASP A 233 1.45 -9.89 -17.80
C ASP A 233 -0.01 -9.71 -17.35
N ASN A 234 -0.30 -10.10 -16.10
CA ASN A 234 -1.66 -10.02 -15.56
C ASN A 234 -1.95 -8.73 -14.78
N HIS A 235 -1.08 -7.74 -14.84
CA HIS A 235 -1.32 -6.48 -14.12
C HIS A 235 -1.98 -5.46 -15.05
N THR A 236 -2.99 -5.95 -15.77
CA THR A 236 -3.78 -5.17 -16.74
C THR A 236 -4.59 -4.12 -16.00
N LEU A 237 -4.49 -2.89 -16.49
CA LEU A 237 -5.21 -1.75 -15.94
C LEU A 237 -6.71 -1.89 -16.16
N ARG A 238 -7.48 -1.51 -15.15
CA ARG A 238 -8.94 -1.45 -15.24
C ARG A 238 -9.39 -0.02 -15.51
N ASP A 239 -10.23 0.12 -16.52
CA ASP A 239 -10.94 1.37 -16.79
C ASP A 239 -12.03 1.62 -15.76
N ALA A 240 -12.23 2.88 -15.40
CA ALA A 240 -13.34 3.32 -14.59
C ALA A 240 -14.67 3.17 -15.36
N PRO A 241 -15.81 2.99 -14.69
CA PRO A 241 -17.12 2.89 -15.35
C PRO A 241 -17.45 4.11 -16.24
N ASP A 242 -16.97 5.29 -15.85
CA ASP A 242 -17.14 6.59 -16.52
C ASP A 242 -16.06 6.89 -17.57
N ALA A 243 -15.11 5.99 -17.81
CA ALA A 243 -14.04 6.17 -18.80
C ALA A 243 -14.51 6.26 -20.27
N ARG A 244 -15.79 5.97 -20.54
CA ARG A 244 -16.36 5.94 -21.91
C ARG A 244 -16.65 7.32 -22.50
N TYR A 245 -16.53 8.39 -21.71
CA TYR A 245 -16.68 9.75 -22.19
C TYR A 245 -15.29 10.34 -22.47
N PRO A 246 -15.10 11.10 -23.57
CA PRO A 246 -13.81 11.75 -23.82
C PRO A 246 -13.47 12.59 -22.60
N ALA A 247 -12.29 12.32 -22.02
CA ALA A 247 -11.80 13.11 -20.90
C ALA A 247 -11.80 14.58 -21.34
N ALA A 248 -12.52 15.43 -20.62
CA ALA A 248 -12.44 16.86 -20.84
C ALA A 248 -10.96 17.27 -20.82
N GLU A 249 -10.58 18.19 -21.71
CA GLU A 249 -9.21 18.69 -21.77
C GLU A 249 -8.80 19.19 -20.39
N ARG A 250 -7.65 18.70 -19.89
CA ARG A 250 -7.18 19.07 -18.55
C ARG A 250 -6.76 20.53 -18.58
N ALA A 251 -7.30 21.31 -17.64
CA ALA A 251 -6.94 22.71 -17.48
C ALA A 251 -5.43 22.87 -17.22
N ASP A 252 -4.88 24.00 -17.67
CA ASP A 252 -3.53 24.40 -17.30
C ASP A 252 -3.48 24.87 -15.83
N LEU A 253 -2.30 24.82 -15.21
CA LEU A 253 -2.12 25.21 -13.80
C LEU A 253 -2.59 26.65 -13.54
N LYS A 254 -2.38 27.57 -14.51
CA LYS A 254 -2.84 28.96 -14.45
C LYS A 254 -4.38 29.00 -14.31
N GLU A 255 -5.08 28.33 -15.22
CA GLU A 255 -6.55 28.32 -15.23
C GLU A 255 -7.11 27.73 -13.94
N ALA A 256 -6.51 26.64 -13.46
CA ALA A 256 -6.90 26.02 -12.19
C ALA A 256 -6.70 26.95 -10.98
N LEU A 257 -5.57 27.68 -10.94
CA LEU A 257 -5.30 28.65 -9.87
C LEU A 257 -6.32 29.80 -9.87
N TRP A 258 -6.64 30.36 -11.04
CA TRP A 258 -7.62 31.45 -11.15
C TRP A 258 -9.02 30.98 -10.76
N ALA A 259 -9.45 29.82 -11.24
CA ALA A 259 -10.73 29.23 -10.88
C ALA A 259 -10.83 28.98 -9.38
N TRP A 260 -9.75 28.47 -8.76
CA TRP A 260 -9.69 28.25 -7.32
C TRP A 260 -9.76 29.58 -6.54
N LEU A 261 -8.96 30.59 -6.88
CA LEU A 261 -8.97 31.91 -6.23
C LEU A 261 -10.35 32.58 -6.34
N ALA A 262 -10.99 32.50 -7.51
CA ALA A 262 -12.34 33.00 -7.73
C ALA A 262 -13.35 32.28 -6.83
N ALA A 263 -13.26 30.95 -6.73
CA ALA A 263 -14.16 30.16 -5.90
C ALA A 263 -13.92 30.34 -4.38
N GLN A 264 -12.73 30.79 -3.98
CA GLN A 264 -12.43 31.26 -2.63
C GLN A 264 -12.95 32.68 -2.35
N GLY A 265 -13.47 33.39 -3.35
CA GLY A 265 -13.95 34.78 -3.23
C GLY A 265 -12.85 35.84 -3.28
N VAL A 266 -11.62 35.47 -3.69
CA VAL A 266 -10.46 36.36 -3.74
C VAL A 266 -10.53 37.30 -4.95
N ALA A 267 -11.03 36.82 -6.08
CA ALA A 267 -11.12 37.60 -7.32
C ALA A 267 -12.25 38.65 -7.33
N SER A 268 -13.25 38.53 -6.45
CA SER A 268 -14.44 39.38 -6.41
C SER A 268 -14.26 40.72 -5.66
N SER A 269 -13.11 40.97 -5.02
CA SER A 269 -12.81 42.25 -4.36
C SER A 269 -12.14 43.25 -5.33
N ALA A 270 -12.79 43.51 -6.46
CA ALA A 270 -12.37 44.51 -7.42
C ALA A 270 -12.68 45.92 -6.89
N ALA A 271 -11.76 46.48 -6.10
CA ALA A 271 -11.54 47.89 -5.78
C ALA A 271 -10.89 47.98 -4.39
N HIS A 272 -9.58 47.72 -4.30
CA HIS A 272 -8.80 48.14 -3.15
C HIS A 272 -7.67 49.04 -3.62
N SER A 273 -7.72 50.29 -3.18
CA SER A 273 -6.67 51.31 -3.31
C SER A 273 -5.67 51.25 -2.13
N GLY A 274 -5.60 50.09 -1.45
CA GLY A 274 -4.69 49.81 -0.34
C GLY A 274 -3.49 48.95 -0.75
N PRO A 275 -2.56 48.67 0.19
CA PRO A 275 -1.42 47.77 -0.07
C PRO A 275 -1.87 46.35 -0.48
N ASP A 276 -1.02 45.66 -1.25
CA ASP A 276 -1.27 44.30 -1.72
C ASP A 276 -1.67 43.38 -0.55
N ARG A 277 -2.84 42.75 -0.69
CA ARG A 277 -3.35 41.73 0.22
C ARG A 277 -2.53 40.46 0.04
N VAL A 278 -1.78 40.08 1.07
CA VAL A 278 -1.05 38.82 1.06
C VAL A 278 -2.02 37.66 1.27
N TYR A 279 -2.06 36.75 0.30
CA TYR A 279 -2.94 35.59 0.29
C TYR A 279 -2.13 34.30 0.44
N PRO A 280 -2.27 33.56 1.55
CA PRO A 280 -1.52 32.34 1.76
C PRO A 280 -2.07 31.21 0.88
N VAL A 281 -1.15 30.50 0.22
CA VAL A 281 -1.42 29.34 -0.64
C VAL A 281 -0.72 28.14 -0.06
N ILE A 282 -1.48 27.25 0.56
CA ILE A 282 -0.95 26.07 1.25
C ILE A 282 -0.78 24.92 0.25
N ILE A 283 0.43 24.39 0.19
CA ILE A 283 0.79 23.15 -0.50
C ILE A 283 1.07 22.10 0.57
N VAL A 284 0.44 20.94 0.47
CA VAL A 284 0.69 19.81 1.38
C VAL A 284 1.51 18.76 0.66
N ALA A 285 2.65 18.37 1.22
CA ALA A 285 3.43 17.21 0.81
C ALA A 285 3.26 16.10 1.86
N SER A 286 2.97 14.88 1.43
CA SER A 286 2.77 13.73 2.32
C SER A 286 3.68 12.56 1.95
N GLU A 287 4.44 12.10 2.94
CA GLU A 287 5.37 10.99 2.80
C GLU A 287 4.69 9.63 2.58
N GLY A 288 5.38 8.76 1.83
CA GLY A 288 4.99 7.37 1.64
C GLY A 288 5.29 6.47 2.84
N GLY A 289 4.40 5.52 3.12
CA GLY A 289 4.52 4.59 4.25
C GLY A 289 3.29 3.70 4.47
N GLY A 290 2.71 3.17 3.40
CA GLY A 290 1.53 2.30 3.43
C GLY A 290 0.36 2.86 4.24
N ILE A 291 -0.41 1.98 4.89
CA ILE A 291 -1.64 2.39 5.59
C ILE A 291 -1.39 3.35 6.75
N ARG A 292 -0.23 3.27 7.41
CA ARG A 292 0.17 4.21 8.46
C ARG A 292 0.26 5.63 7.94
N ALA A 293 0.98 5.83 6.84
CA ALA A 293 1.07 7.16 6.22
C ALA A 293 -0.29 7.65 5.71
N ALA A 294 -1.09 6.75 5.15
CA ALA A 294 -2.45 7.07 4.69
C ALA A 294 -3.33 7.58 5.84
N TYR A 295 -3.40 6.81 6.92
CA TYR A 295 -4.21 7.14 8.10
C TYR A 295 -3.71 8.41 8.77
N TRP A 296 -2.40 8.51 9.03
CA TRP A 296 -1.79 9.69 9.65
C TRP A 296 -2.08 10.96 8.85
N THR A 297 -1.93 10.90 7.53
CA THR A 297 -2.20 12.03 6.63
C THR A 297 -3.66 12.46 6.69
N ALA A 298 -4.60 11.51 6.62
CA ALA A 298 -6.02 11.80 6.73
C ALA A 298 -6.37 12.41 8.10
N ALA A 299 -5.85 11.84 9.19
CA ALA A 299 -6.09 12.32 10.54
C ALA A 299 -5.54 13.75 10.77
N VAL A 300 -4.32 14.03 10.31
CA VAL A 300 -3.72 15.38 10.37
C VAL A 300 -4.56 16.38 9.60
N LEU A 301 -4.98 16.06 8.38
CA LEU A 301 -5.76 16.97 7.54
C LEU A 301 -7.17 17.20 8.07
N ASP A 302 -7.83 16.17 8.62
CA ASP A 302 -9.11 16.31 9.31
C ASP A 302 -8.97 17.29 10.48
N ARG A 303 -7.96 17.11 11.32
CA ARG A 303 -7.71 18.00 12.47
C ARG A 303 -7.24 19.39 12.06
N LEU A 304 -6.54 19.58 10.94
CA LEU A 304 -6.18 20.92 10.46
C LEU A 304 -7.40 21.71 9.95
N HIS A 305 -8.48 21.01 9.58
CA HIS A 305 -9.71 21.62 9.08
C HIS A 305 -10.74 21.99 10.13
N GLU A 306 -10.66 21.37 11.31
CA GLU A 306 -11.62 21.64 12.38
C GLU A 306 -11.48 23.08 12.87
N PRO A 307 -12.58 23.83 13.07
CA PRO A 307 -12.53 25.20 13.61
C PRO A 307 -11.73 25.27 14.92
N SER A 308 -10.91 26.31 15.09
CA SER A 308 -10.17 26.51 16.35
C SER A 308 -11.13 26.81 17.50
N PRO A 309 -11.04 26.12 18.65
CA PRO A 309 -11.75 26.52 19.87
C PRO A 309 -11.29 27.89 20.39
N VAL A 310 -10.08 28.32 20.03
CA VAL A 310 -9.40 29.50 20.55
C VAL A 310 -9.38 30.59 19.49
N GLY A 311 -10.52 31.24 19.23
CA GLY A 311 -10.64 32.57 18.59
C GLY A 311 -9.93 32.85 17.26
N ALA A 312 -9.22 31.90 16.66
CA ALA A 312 -8.42 32.09 15.47
C ALA A 312 -9.33 31.95 14.25
N SER A 313 -9.52 33.07 13.55
CA SER A 313 -10.33 33.25 12.34
C SER A 313 -9.75 32.57 11.08
N PHE A 314 -8.56 31.97 11.16
CA PHE A 314 -7.87 31.39 10.01
C PHE A 314 -8.32 29.95 9.74
N ASP A 315 -9.15 29.77 8.71
CA ASP A 315 -9.49 28.45 8.16
C ASP A 315 -8.39 28.00 7.18
N ALA A 316 -7.35 27.36 7.71
CA ALA A 316 -6.24 26.80 6.93
C ALA A 316 -6.73 25.90 5.79
N GLY A 317 -7.88 25.27 5.98
CA GLY A 317 -8.53 24.43 5.02
C GLY A 317 -8.85 25.10 3.69
N ARG A 318 -9.34 26.33 3.72
CA ARG A 318 -9.67 27.12 2.53
C ARG A 318 -8.45 27.57 1.74
N HIS A 319 -7.28 27.58 2.38
CA HIS A 319 -6.02 27.98 1.78
C HIS A 319 -5.24 26.81 1.17
N VAL A 320 -5.67 25.56 1.38
CA VAL A 320 -5.06 24.39 0.72
C VAL A 320 -5.37 24.42 -0.77
N PHE A 321 -4.34 24.65 -1.58
CA PHE A 321 -4.42 24.70 -3.04
C PHE A 321 -3.98 23.39 -3.70
N ALA A 322 -2.92 22.76 -3.19
CA ALA A 322 -2.36 21.56 -3.80
C ALA A 322 -1.93 20.52 -2.76
N LEU A 323 -2.05 19.25 -3.12
CA LEU A 323 -1.73 18.07 -2.33
C LEU A 323 -0.79 17.19 -3.15
N SER A 324 0.42 16.95 -2.67
CA SER A 324 1.43 16.08 -3.30
C SER A 324 1.69 14.88 -2.42
N GLY A 325 1.39 13.68 -2.90
CA GLY A 325 1.52 12.45 -2.13
C GLY A 325 2.42 11.43 -2.78
N VAL A 326 2.95 10.54 -1.95
CA VAL A 326 3.70 9.35 -2.38
C VAL A 326 3.12 8.13 -1.67
N SER A 327 2.98 6.99 -2.34
CA SER A 327 2.57 5.73 -1.72
C SER A 327 1.30 5.86 -0.87
N GLY A 328 1.33 5.34 0.36
CA GLY A 328 0.28 5.53 1.36
C GLY A 328 -0.12 7.00 1.61
N GLY A 329 0.81 7.95 1.52
CA GLY A 329 0.48 9.38 1.60
C GLY A 329 -0.49 9.83 0.50
N SER A 330 -0.33 9.32 -0.73
CA SER A 330 -1.30 9.54 -1.83
C SER A 330 -2.68 8.98 -1.49
N LEU A 331 -2.75 7.79 -0.88
CA LEU A 331 -4.00 7.21 -0.43
C LEU A 331 -4.67 8.06 0.65
N GLY A 332 -3.91 8.56 1.63
CA GLY A 332 -4.42 9.44 2.68
C GLY A 332 -4.99 10.75 2.12
N LEU A 333 -4.24 11.41 1.24
CA LEU A 333 -4.67 12.63 0.55
C LEU A 333 -5.92 12.40 -0.30
N ALA A 334 -5.96 11.34 -1.11
CA ALA A 334 -7.11 11.00 -1.94
C ALA A 334 -8.36 10.66 -1.12
N SER A 335 -8.19 9.94 -0.01
CA SER A 335 -9.29 9.58 0.91
C SER A 335 -9.90 10.82 1.54
N TRP A 336 -9.06 11.71 2.06
CA TRP A 336 -9.48 13.00 2.62
C TRP A 336 -10.16 13.88 1.57
N LEU A 337 -9.58 13.98 0.38
CA LEU A 337 -10.10 14.80 -0.70
C LEU A 337 -11.47 14.30 -1.20
N ALA A 338 -11.66 12.98 -1.28
CA ALA A 338 -12.93 12.37 -1.67
C ALA A 338 -14.05 12.73 -0.67
N VAL A 339 -13.79 12.61 0.63
CA VAL A 339 -14.73 13.03 1.69
C VAL A 339 -14.99 14.54 1.62
N ARG A 340 -13.95 15.33 1.37
CA ARG A 340 -14.06 16.79 1.27
C ARG A 340 -14.87 17.26 0.07
N ARG A 341 -14.75 16.60 -1.09
CA ARG A 341 -15.59 16.89 -2.27
C ARG A 341 -17.08 16.83 -1.92
N GLY A 342 -17.50 15.79 -1.21
CA GLY A 342 -18.90 15.61 -0.80
C GLY A 342 -19.42 16.69 0.15
N ARG A 343 -18.53 17.44 0.81
CA ARG A 343 -18.89 18.58 1.68
C ARG A 343 -18.86 19.92 0.95
N LEU A 344 -17.91 20.12 0.04
CA LEU A 344 -17.70 21.40 -0.66
C LEU A 344 -18.59 21.56 -1.88
N CYS A 345 -18.90 20.47 -2.56
CA CYS A 345 -19.49 20.50 -3.89
C CYS A 345 -20.75 19.65 -3.93
N PRO A 346 -21.80 20.10 -4.64
CA PRO A 346 -23.00 19.30 -4.82
C PRO A 346 -22.64 17.98 -5.51
N PRO A 347 -23.29 16.87 -5.12
CA PRO A 347 -23.08 15.61 -5.79
C PRO A 347 -23.45 15.77 -7.28
N PRO A 348 -22.75 15.09 -8.20
CA PRO A 348 -23.15 15.10 -9.60
C PRO A 348 -24.62 14.62 -9.72
N ALA A 349 -25.37 15.17 -10.67
CA ALA A 349 -26.82 14.93 -10.81
C ALA A 349 -27.21 13.45 -11.00
N SER A 350 -26.25 12.60 -11.37
CA SER A 350 -26.39 11.15 -11.54
C SER A 350 -26.03 10.33 -10.29
N ALA A 351 -25.63 10.95 -9.18
CA ALA A 351 -25.21 10.23 -7.99
C ALA A 351 -26.41 9.69 -7.21
N GLU A 352 -26.45 8.37 -7.02
CA GLU A 352 -27.36 7.77 -6.04
C GLU A 352 -27.02 8.26 -4.63
N PRO A 353 -28.05 8.56 -3.79
CA PRO A 353 -27.81 8.90 -2.40
C PRO A 353 -27.17 7.70 -1.67
N PRO A 354 -26.20 7.93 -0.77
CA PRO A 354 -25.60 6.85 0.00
C PRO A 354 -26.66 6.17 0.87
N SER A 355 -26.66 4.83 0.89
CA SER A 355 -27.60 4.02 1.67
C SER A 355 -27.28 3.96 3.17
N ASP A 356 -26.07 4.39 3.55
CA ASP A 356 -25.49 4.30 4.89
C ASP A 356 -25.03 5.69 5.38
N PRO A 357 -24.80 5.89 6.70
CA PRO A 357 -24.27 7.15 7.23
C PRO A 357 -22.91 7.52 6.60
N PRO A 358 -22.61 8.83 6.48
CA PRO A 358 -21.37 9.28 5.86
C PRO A 358 -20.13 8.80 6.62
N THR A 359 -19.19 8.17 5.91
CA THR A 359 -17.89 7.75 6.46
C THR A 359 -16.89 8.90 6.46
N THR A 360 -15.97 8.91 7.44
CA THR A 360 -14.77 9.74 7.39
C THR A 360 -13.65 9.02 6.62
N ALA A 361 -12.60 9.76 6.25
CA ALA A 361 -11.44 9.20 5.58
C ALA A 361 -10.70 8.21 6.51
N THR A 362 -10.53 8.57 7.78
CA THR A 362 -9.92 7.70 8.80
C THR A 362 -10.71 6.41 9.04
N VAL A 363 -12.04 6.47 9.07
CA VAL A 363 -12.90 5.27 9.21
C VAL A 363 -12.82 4.37 7.97
N ALA A 364 -12.71 4.94 6.77
CA ALA A 364 -12.49 4.16 5.57
C ALA A 364 -11.11 3.47 5.60
N LEU A 365 -10.07 4.18 6.05
CA LEU A 365 -8.69 3.69 6.10
C LEU A 365 -8.41 2.70 7.24
N SER A 366 -9.28 2.58 8.24
CA SER A 366 -9.12 1.61 9.34
C SER A 366 -9.55 0.18 8.99
N ARG A 367 -10.07 -0.05 7.77
CA ARG A 367 -10.50 -1.37 7.31
C ARG A 367 -9.32 -2.30 7.02
N ASP A 368 -9.57 -3.60 7.06
CA ASP A 368 -8.58 -4.62 6.68
C ASP A 368 -8.46 -4.72 5.14
N PHE A 369 -7.33 -4.27 4.62
CA PHE A 369 -6.92 -4.42 3.23
C PHE A 369 -5.76 -5.42 3.06
N LEU A 370 -5.18 -5.91 4.16
CA LEU A 370 -4.07 -6.87 4.11
C LEU A 370 -4.56 -8.28 3.81
N SER A 371 -5.68 -8.72 4.40
CA SER A 371 -6.19 -10.07 4.15
C SER A 371 -6.52 -10.32 2.67
N PRO A 372 -7.24 -9.43 1.95
CA PRO A 372 -7.47 -9.57 0.51
C PRO A 372 -6.17 -9.59 -0.30
N ALA A 373 -5.19 -8.74 0.02
CA ALA A 373 -3.90 -8.69 -0.68
C ALA A 373 -3.09 -9.99 -0.52
N LEU A 374 -3.04 -10.53 0.70
CA LEU A 374 -2.36 -11.81 0.97
C LEU A 374 -3.09 -13.01 0.37
N ALA A 375 -4.42 -13.01 0.38
CA ALA A 375 -5.19 -14.03 -0.34
C ALA A 375 -4.90 -13.98 -1.84
N GLY A 376 -4.84 -12.78 -2.43
CA GLY A 376 -4.43 -12.58 -3.82
C GLY A 376 -3.08 -13.22 -4.14
N LEU A 377 -2.06 -12.91 -3.33
CA LEU A 377 -0.71 -13.43 -3.48
C LEU A 377 -0.64 -14.97 -3.43
N PHE A 378 -1.32 -15.59 -2.46
CA PHE A 378 -1.18 -17.03 -2.21
C PHE A 378 -2.14 -17.92 -3.01
N TYR A 379 -3.27 -17.38 -3.47
CA TYR A 379 -4.33 -18.19 -4.07
C TYR A 379 -4.55 -17.91 -5.55
N TYR A 380 -4.50 -16.66 -6.03
CA TYR A 380 -4.73 -16.39 -7.47
C TYR A 380 -3.44 -16.10 -8.22
N ASP A 381 -2.58 -15.21 -7.72
CA ASP A 381 -1.30 -14.88 -8.36
C ASP A 381 -0.37 -16.09 -8.43
N LEU A 382 -0.38 -16.92 -7.38
CA LEU A 382 0.37 -18.18 -7.40
C LEU A 382 -0.14 -19.10 -8.51
N MET A 383 -1.46 -19.24 -8.69
CA MET A 383 -2.02 -20.04 -9.79
C MET A 383 -1.64 -19.47 -11.15
N GLN A 384 -1.69 -18.15 -11.26
CA GLN A 384 -1.38 -17.41 -12.47
C GLN A 384 0.10 -17.46 -12.85
N SER A 385 1.00 -17.54 -11.88
CA SER A 385 2.43 -17.74 -12.11
C SER A 385 2.73 -19.02 -12.89
N PHE A 386 1.80 -19.99 -12.92
CA PHE A 386 1.93 -21.24 -13.69
C PHE A 386 1.00 -21.30 -14.93
N TRP A 387 0.29 -20.22 -15.24
CA TRP A 387 -0.62 -20.14 -16.37
C TRP A 387 -0.04 -19.16 -17.41
N PRO A 388 0.11 -19.52 -18.70
CA PRO A 388 0.83 -18.68 -19.65
C PRO A 388 0.01 -17.51 -20.21
N TRP A 389 -1.30 -17.47 -19.96
CA TRP A 389 -2.19 -16.38 -20.42
C TRP A 389 -2.67 -15.53 -19.24
N PRO A 390 -2.72 -14.20 -19.34
CA PRO A 390 -3.28 -13.37 -18.28
C PRO A 390 -4.79 -13.65 -18.10
N TYR A 391 -5.24 -13.66 -16.86
CA TYR A 391 -6.66 -13.76 -16.52
C TYR A 391 -7.02 -12.62 -15.57
N PRO A 392 -7.74 -11.58 -16.03
CA PRO A 392 -7.91 -10.32 -15.29
C PRO A 392 -8.53 -10.45 -13.89
N TRP A 393 -9.23 -11.55 -13.61
CA TRP A 393 -9.81 -11.79 -12.28
C TRP A 393 -8.80 -12.31 -11.26
N PHE A 394 -7.63 -12.77 -11.68
CA PHE A 394 -6.58 -13.31 -10.81
C PHE A 394 -5.44 -12.31 -10.59
N ASP A 395 -5.75 -11.02 -10.44
CA ASP A 395 -4.75 -9.99 -10.10
C ASP A 395 -4.88 -9.60 -8.63
N ARG A 396 -3.83 -9.84 -7.82
CA ARG A 396 -3.82 -9.40 -6.40
C ARG A 396 -4.00 -7.89 -6.24
N SER A 397 -3.67 -7.07 -7.25
CA SER A 397 -3.92 -5.62 -7.24
C SER A 397 -5.39 -5.30 -7.08
N ARG A 398 -6.26 -6.13 -7.66
CA ARG A 398 -7.71 -5.97 -7.63
C ARG A 398 -8.27 -6.05 -6.21
N GLY A 399 -7.77 -6.99 -5.40
CA GLY A 399 -8.22 -7.14 -4.01
C GLY A 399 -7.95 -5.88 -3.16
N LEU A 400 -6.84 -5.18 -3.44
CA LEU A 400 -6.49 -3.93 -2.77
C LEU A 400 -7.36 -2.76 -3.28
N GLU A 401 -7.47 -2.61 -4.60
CA GLU A 401 -8.25 -1.53 -5.23
C GLU A 401 -9.76 -1.64 -4.92
N GLU A 402 -10.35 -2.83 -5.04
CA GLU A 402 -11.75 -3.08 -4.65
C GLU A 402 -11.94 -2.90 -3.14
N GLY A 403 -10.93 -3.23 -2.34
CA GLY A 403 -10.92 -2.99 -0.90
C GLY A 403 -11.10 -1.50 -0.60
N TRP A 404 -10.30 -0.63 -1.22
CA TRP A 404 -10.39 0.82 -1.07
C TRP A 404 -11.69 1.40 -1.62
N GLN A 405 -12.15 0.92 -2.78
CA GLN A 405 -13.46 1.30 -3.34
C GLN A 405 -14.59 0.99 -2.37
N ARG A 406 -14.64 -0.23 -1.83
CA ARG A 406 -15.67 -0.64 -0.88
C ARG A 406 -15.60 0.17 0.42
N ALA A 407 -14.40 0.46 0.92
CA ALA A 407 -14.22 1.28 2.12
C ALA A 407 -14.72 2.73 1.95
N HIS A 408 -14.67 3.26 0.72
CA HIS A 408 -15.14 4.62 0.39
C HIS A 408 -16.51 4.63 -0.31
N SER A 409 -17.21 3.50 -0.38
CA SER A 409 -18.49 3.41 -1.11
C SER A 409 -19.62 4.28 -0.52
N GLN A 410 -19.48 4.71 0.74
CA GLN A 410 -20.42 5.60 1.42
C GLN A 410 -20.11 7.09 1.17
N VAL A 411 -19.01 7.42 0.47
CA VAL A 411 -18.68 8.79 0.09
C VAL A 411 -19.55 9.19 -1.12
N PRO A 412 -20.27 10.33 -1.08
CA PRO A 412 -21.11 10.79 -2.18
C PRO A 412 -20.36 10.83 -3.52
N GLY A 413 -20.97 10.27 -4.57
CA GLY A 413 -20.37 10.17 -5.90
C GLY A 413 -19.27 9.10 -6.04
N ARG A 414 -19.04 8.26 -5.01
CA ARG A 414 -18.13 7.10 -4.98
C ARG A 414 -16.79 7.35 -5.70
N PRO A 415 -16.01 8.38 -5.32
CA PRO A 415 -14.90 8.86 -6.16
C PRO A 415 -13.80 7.83 -6.42
N PHE A 416 -13.61 6.86 -5.52
CA PHE A 416 -12.63 5.77 -5.68
C PHE A 416 -12.96 4.81 -6.83
N GLU A 417 -14.21 4.76 -7.29
CA GLU A 417 -14.67 3.92 -8.39
C GLU A 417 -14.59 4.64 -9.75
N HIS A 418 -14.39 5.97 -9.73
CA HIS A 418 -14.51 6.83 -10.91
C HIS A 418 -13.18 7.51 -11.28
N THR A 419 -13.13 8.10 -12.48
CA THR A 419 -11.92 8.79 -12.98
C THR A 419 -11.55 10.01 -12.13
N LEU A 420 -10.29 10.44 -12.21
CA LEU A 420 -9.84 11.68 -11.58
C LEU A 420 -10.63 12.90 -12.11
N GLY A 421 -10.99 12.90 -13.40
CA GLY A 421 -11.83 13.96 -13.99
C GLY A 421 -13.19 14.07 -13.30
N ALA A 422 -13.85 12.93 -13.01
CA ALA A 422 -15.12 12.92 -12.28
C ALA A 422 -15.02 13.45 -10.84
N LEU A 423 -13.86 13.26 -10.18
CA LEU A 423 -13.58 13.84 -8.86
C LEU A 423 -13.48 15.37 -8.90
N TYR A 424 -13.04 15.98 -10.01
CA TYR A 424 -12.90 17.44 -10.12
C TYR A 424 -14.06 18.14 -10.83
N ALA A 425 -14.89 17.38 -11.56
CA ALA A 425 -16.03 17.91 -12.30
C ALA A 425 -16.91 18.82 -11.42
N GLY A 426 -17.11 20.06 -11.87
CA GLY A 426 -17.95 21.07 -11.21
C GLY A 426 -17.44 21.57 -9.85
N CYS A 427 -16.17 21.34 -9.50
CA CYS A 427 -15.67 21.60 -8.15
C CYS A 427 -14.32 22.35 -8.16
N PRO A 428 -14.29 23.63 -8.60
CA PRO A 428 -13.05 24.42 -8.70
C PRO A 428 -12.42 24.76 -7.34
N GLN A 429 -13.15 24.60 -6.24
CA GLN A 429 -12.68 24.85 -4.87
C GLN A 429 -11.80 23.70 -4.33
N LEU A 430 -11.81 22.55 -5.01
CA LEU A 430 -11.12 21.35 -4.56
C LEU A 430 -9.60 21.49 -4.75
N PRO A 431 -8.78 21.20 -3.74
CA PRO A 431 -7.33 21.19 -3.90
C PRO A 431 -6.87 20.23 -5.01
N LEU A 432 -5.84 20.61 -5.76
CA LEU A 432 -5.26 19.79 -6.82
C LEU A 432 -4.43 18.63 -6.22
N LEU A 433 -4.71 17.39 -6.63
CA LEU A 433 -4.04 16.18 -6.15
C LEU A 433 -2.98 15.73 -7.14
N PHE A 434 -1.74 15.64 -6.67
CA PHE A 434 -0.58 15.13 -7.39
C PHE A 434 -0.14 13.83 -6.75
N MET A 435 -0.28 12.72 -7.47
CA MET A 435 0.15 11.39 -7.03
C MET A 435 1.45 11.04 -7.75
N ASN A 436 2.51 10.83 -6.99
CA ASN A 436 3.86 10.62 -7.53
C ASN A 436 4.20 9.12 -7.64
N THR A 437 4.77 8.72 -8.77
CA THR A 437 5.20 7.35 -9.07
C THR A 437 6.63 7.34 -9.62
N THR A 438 7.20 6.16 -9.78
CA THR A 438 8.48 5.97 -10.47
C THR A 438 8.29 5.06 -11.68
N VAL A 439 8.81 5.49 -12.83
CA VAL A 439 8.83 4.68 -14.07
C VAL A 439 10.00 3.71 -14.00
N VAL A 440 9.73 2.40 -14.04
CA VAL A 440 10.74 1.34 -13.87
C VAL A 440 11.81 1.40 -14.95
N GLU A 441 11.42 1.61 -16.21
CA GLU A 441 12.33 1.54 -17.36
C GLU A 441 13.31 2.69 -17.43
N THR A 442 12.92 3.87 -16.94
CA THR A 442 13.69 5.12 -17.11
C THR A 442 14.18 5.72 -15.80
N GLY A 443 13.63 5.31 -14.66
CA GLY A 443 13.87 5.93 -13.36
C GLY A 443 13.24 7.32 -13.21
N LYS A 444 12.50 7.80 -14.21
CA LYS A 444 11.84 9.12 -14.16
C LYS A 444 10.70 9.15 -13.15
N ARG A 445 10.40 10.35 -12.67
CA ARG A 445 9.22 10.63 -11.85
C ARG A 445 7.99 10.68 -12.75
N GLY A 446 7.02 9.80 -12.50
CA GLY A 446 5.69 9.89 -13.10
C GLY A 446 4.75 10.64 -12.17
N ILE A 447 3.92 11.53 -12.70
CA ILE A 447 2.96 12.30 -11.90
C ILE A 447 1.57 12.14 -12.50
N MET A 448 0.61 11.76 -11.67
CA MET A 448 -0.81 11.74 -12.01
C MET A 448 -1.49 12.94 -11.34
N ALA A 449 -2.02 13.87 -12.15
CA ALA A 449 -2.61 15.12 -11.68
C ALA A 449 -3.82 15.55 -12.53
N PRO A 450 -4.77 16.33 -11.97
CA PRO A 450 -5.95 16.81 -12.69
C PRO A 450 -5.65 17.95 -13.69
N VAL A 451 -4.44 18.53 -13.63
CA VAL A 451 -3.98 19.62 -14.50
C VAL A 451 -2.84 19.15 -15.39
N SER A 452 -2.66 19.82 -16.53
CA SER A 452 -1.52 19.62 -17.42
C SER A 452 -0.20 19.96 -16.73
N LEU A 453 0.84 19.14 -16.95
CA LEU A 453 2.19 19.36 -16.37
C LEU A 453 3.12 20.20 -17.28
N THR A 454 2.57 20.96 -18.22
CA THR A 454 3.31 21.89 -19.11
C THR A 454 4.15 22.92 -18.33
N PHE A 455 3.73 23.28 -17.12
CA PHE A 455 4.48 24.17 -16.21
C PHE A 455 5.79 23.55 -15.69
N ILE A 456 5.89 22.22 -15.68
CA ILE A 456 7.11 21.48 -15.35
C ILE A 456 7.86 21.17 -16.64
N LYS A 457 7.17 20.64 -17.65
CA LYS A 457 7.71 20.20 -18.94
C LYS A 457 7.40 21.23 -20.02
N PRO A 458 8.27 22.23 -20.26
CA PRO A 458 8.08 23.17 -21.35
C PRO A 458 8.10 22.43 -22.71
N PRO A 459 7.45 22.99 -23.75
CA PRO A 459 7.43 22.38 -25.07
C PRO A 459 8.84 22.17 -25.67
N PRO A 460 9.00 21.23 -26.62
CA PRO A 460 10.28 20.95 -27.26
C PRO A 460 10.92 22.23 -27.84
N GLY A 461 12.11 22.60 -27.36
CA GLY A 461 12.82 23.82 -27.74
C GLY A 461 12.89 24.92 -26.67
N GLY A 462 12.19 24.77 -25.54
CA GLY A 462 12.31 25.67 -24.38
C GLY A 462 13.66 25.55 -23.64
N ALA A 463 14.19 26.68 -23.18
CA ALA A 463 15.53 26.80 -22.58
C ALA A 463 15.65 26.34 -21.11
N THR A 464 14.60 25.79 -20.50
CA THR A 464 14.64 25.35 -19.10
C THR A 464 14.83 23.84 -18.99
N HIS A 465 15.97 23.45 -18.39
CA HIS A 465 16.41 22.06 -18.26
C HIS A 465 15.74 21.28 -17.11
N TRP A 466 14.97 21.95 -16.24
CA TRP A 466 14.51 21.41 -14.95
C TRP A 466 13.40 20.35 -15.04
N GLY A 467 12.71 20.19 -16.19
CA GLY A 467 11.53 19.32 -16.32
C GLY A 467 11.60 18.15 -17.30
N ARG A 468 12.79 17.79 -17.80
CA ARG A 468 12.92 16.68 -18.79
C ARG A 468 12.70 15.29 -18.19
N ASP A 469 12.81 15.17 -16.87
CA ASP A 469 12.77 13.92 -16.12
C ASP A 469 11.44 13.71 -15.37
N VAL A 470 10.35 14.28 -15.91
CA VAL A 470 8.98 14.05 -15.45
C VAL A 470 8.12 13.54 -16.60
N GLU A 471 7.33 12.52 -16.31
CA GLU A 471 6.28 12.03 -17.21
C GLU A 471 4.89 12.38 -16.66
N ASP A 472 4.11 13.08 -17.48
CA ASP A 472 2.70 13.34 -17.22
C ASP A 472 1.90 12.07 -17.56
N LEU A 473 1.48 11.37 -16.51
CA LEU A 473 0.76 10.12 -16.63
C LEU A 473 -0.73 10.33 -16.87
N MET A 474 -1.25 11.56 -16.88
CA MET A 474 -2.65 11.82 -17.20
C MET A 474 -2.84 12.39 -18.62
N ASP A 475 -1.76 12.42 -19.42
CA ASP A 475 -1.81 12.67 -20.86
C ASP A 475 -2.69 11.61 -21.56
N ALA A 476 -3.49 12.04 -22.53
CA ALA A 476 -4.48 11.21 -23.23
C ALA A 476 -3.86 9.98 -23.90
N LYS A 477 -2.56 10.05 -24.22
CA LYS A 477 -1.80 8.94 -24.79
C LYS A 477 -1.61 7.76 -23.84
N TRP A 478 -1.81 7.93 -22.53
CA TRP A 478 -1.64 6.88 -21.54
C TRP A 478 -2.99 6.32 -21.05
N THR A 479 -3.03 5.01 -20.85
CA THR A 479 -4.21 4.31 -20.30
C THR A 479 -4.54 4.67 -18.85
N THR A 480 -3.62 5.32 -18.14
CA THR A 480 -3.83 5.86 -16.78
C THR A 480 -4.97 6.89 -16.73
N ALA A 481 -5.17 7.66 -17.79
CA ALA A 481 -6.23 8.68 -17.83
C ALA A 481 -7.66 8.10 -17.69
N THR A 482 -7.86 6.82 -18.03
CA THR A 482 -9.17 6.14 -17.93
C THR A 482 -9.34 5.35 -16.64
N GLN A 483 -8.34 5.31 -15.77
CA GLN A 483 -8.40 4.50 -14.56
C GLN A 483 -9.19 5.17 -13.43
N PRO A 484 -9.78 4.36 -12.53
CA PRO A 484 -10.41 4.88 -11.34
C PRO A 484 -9.37 5.45 -10.38
N LEU A 485 -9.78 6.38 -9.51
CA LEU A 485 -8.92 6.98 -8.48
C LEU A 485 -8.21 5.92 -7.62
N SER A 486 -8.86 4.78 -7.31
CA SER A 486 -8.21 3.68 -6.59
C SER A 486 -6.99 3.12 -7.34
N GLY A 487 -7.07 3.00 -8.67
CA GLY A 487 -5.97 2.51 -9.52
C GLY A 487 -4.83 3.53 -9.60
N LEU A 488 -5.14 4.82 -9.70
CA LEU A 488 -4.14 5.91 -9.69
C LEU A 488 -3.40 5.97 -8.34
N VAL A 489 -4.13 5.90 -7.23
CA VAL A 489 -3.54 5.80 -5.90
C VAL A 489 -2.67 4.55 -5.79
N HIS A 490 -3.13 3.42 -6.35
CA HIS A 490 -2.35 2.19 -6.32
C HIS A 490 -1.01 2.36 -7.06
N HIS A 491 -0.99 2.99 -8.24
CA HIS A 491 0.27 3.25 -8.97
C HIS A 491 1.31 4.02 -8.15
N SER A 492 0.87 4.93 -7.29
CA SER A 492 1.73 5.63 -6.33
C SER A 492 2.25 4.72 -5.20
N ALA A 493 1.59 3.58 -4.93
CA ALA A 493 1.83 2.65 -3.82
C ALA A 493 2.16 1.21 -4.25
N ARG A 494 2.66 1.00 -5.49
CA ARG A 494 3.02 -0.32 -6.00
C ARG A 494 4.41 -0.75 -5.55
N PHE A 495 4.49 -1.69 -4.63
CA PHE A 495 5.74 -2.22 -4.11
C PHE A 495 5.90 -3.68 -4.57
N PRO A 496 6.69 -3.99 -5.63
CA PRO A 496 6.71 -5.28 -6.34
C PRO A 496 6.76 -6.56 -5.49
N ILE A 497 7.32 -6.46 -4.28
CA ILE A 497 7.36 -7.54 -3.29
C ILE A 497 5.96 -7.88 -2.74
N VAL A 498 5.07 -6.90 -2.60
CA VAL A 498 3.72 -7.01 -2.02
C VAL A 498 2.64 -6.81 -3.08
N SER A 499 2.73 -5.76 -3.89
CA SER A 499 1.83 -5.46 -4.99
C SER A 499 2.63 -5.34 -6.29
N PRO A 500 2.14 -5.90 -7.39
CA PRO A 500 2.91 -5.97 -8.62
C PRO A 500 3.07 -4.58 -9.27
N PRO A 501 4.10 -4.36 -10.11
CA PRO A 501 4.21 -3.14 -10.92
C PRO A 501 2.98 -2.95 -11.80
N GLY A 502 2.64 -1.69 -12.10
CA GLY A 502 1.47 -1.34 -12.89
C GLY A 502 1.88 -1.14 -14.34
N SER A 503 1.42 -2.00 -15.25
CA SER A 503 1.73 -1.90 -16.67
C SER A 503 0.83 -0.86 -17.33
N VAL A 504 1.41 0.25 -17.80
CA VAL A 504 0.70 1.32 -18.54
C VAL A 504 1.05 1.20 -20.02
N GLU A 505 0.03 1.30 -20.87
CA GLU A 505 0.18 1.20 -22.31
C GLU A 505 0.04 2.58 -22.97
N TYR A 506 0.83 2.80 -24.01
CA TYR A 506 0.68 3.93 -24.92
C TYR A 506 -0.42 3.61 -25.95
N SER A 507 -1.39 4.52 -26.09
CA SER A 507 -2.49 4.43 -27.05
C SER A 507 -2.25 5.40 -28.21
N GLU A 508 -1.82 4.88 -29.36
CA GLU A 508 -1.63 5.67 -30.60
C GLU A 508 -2.93 6.33 -31.07
N ASP A 509 -4.09 5.68 -30.89
CA ASP A 509 -5.41 6.20 -31.30
C ASP A 509 -5.84 7.49 -30.57
N ARG A 510 -5.14 7.89 -29.50
CA ARG A 510 -5.49 9.02 -28.62
C ARG A 510 -4.54 10.20 -28.69
N ASP A 511 -3.42 10.09 -29.42
CA ASP A 511 -2.62 11.27 -29.76
C ASP A 511 -3.46 12.11 -30.74
N GLY A 512 -3.89 13.30 -30.32
CA GLY A 512 -4.83 14.18 -31.04
C GLY A 512 -4.39 14.67 -32.43
N GLN A 513 -3.43 14.03 -33.08
CA GLN A 513 -3.23 14.12 -34.51
C GLN A 513 -4.33 13.31 -35.20
N GLY A 514 -5.42 14.03 -35.52
CA GLY A 514 -6.63 13.48 -36.10
C GLY A 514 -6.37 12.34 -37.08
N GLY A 515 -7.11 11.24 -36.88
CA GLY A 515 -7.31 10.20 -37.88
C GLY A 515 -7.86 10.82 -39.16
N THR A 516 -6.96 11.35 -39.98
CA THR A 516 -7.19 11.39 -41.41
C THR A 516 -7.26 9.94 -41.82
N ARG A 517 -8.47 9.50 -42.10
CA ARG A 517 -8.74 8.28 -42.84
C ARG A 517 -7.88 8.35 -44.11
N TYR A 518 -6.71 7.71 -44.09
CA TYR A 518 -5.74 7.77 -45.18
C TYR A 518 -6.32 6.98 -46.36
N GLU A 519 -7.00 7.67 -47.28
CA GLU A 519 -7.34 7.14 -48.60
C GLU A 519 -6.10 7.16 -49.50
N GLY A 520 -5.06 6.42 -49.12
CA GLY A 520 -3.86 6.25 -49.92
C GLY A 520 -4.12 5.34 -51.13
N ARG A 521 -4.07 5.91 -52.34
CA ARG A 521 -4.33 5.25 -53.63
C ARG A 521 -3.16 4.39 -54.16
N HIS A 522 -2.02 4.33 -53.48
CA HIS A 522 -0.83 3.60 -53.96
C HIS A 522 -0.31 2.52 -52.98
N PRO A 523 0.19 1.37 -53.48
CA PRO A 523 0.66 0.25 -52.64
C PRO A 523 1.91 0.56 -51.81
N GLU A 524 2.73 1.53 -52.25
CA GLU A 524 4.03 1.80 -51.64
C GLU A 524 3.91 2.62 -50.33
N ASP A 525 2.93 3.55 -50.27
CA ASP A 525 2.61 4.32 -49.05
C ASP A 525 2.06 3.44 -47.91
N ARG A 526 1.43 2.31 -48.25
CA ARG A 526 0.97 1.32 -47.24
C ARG A 526 2.15 0.64 -46.54
N THR A 527 3.28 0.50 -47.21
CA THR A 527 4.45 -0.20 -46.67
C THR A 527 5.22 0.68 -45.68
N GLU A 528 5.19 1.99 -45.87
CA GLU A 528 5.79 2.96 -44.96
C GLU A 528 4.86 3.27 -43.76
N ALA A 529 3.54 3.30 -43.98
CA ALA A 529 2.56 3.32 -42.88
C ALA A 529 2.60 2.03 -42.04
N PHE A 530 2.77 0.85 -42.66
CA PHE A 530 2.91 -0.42 -41.95
C PHE A 530 4.24 -0.53 -41.17
N ARG A 531 5.32 0.11 -41.68
CA ARG A 531 6.59 0.25 -40.95
C ARG A 531 6.53 1.25 -39.80
N ARG A 532 5.69 2.29 -39.87
CA ARG A 532 5.42 3.19 -38.74
C ARG A 532 4.47 2.57 -37.70
N HIS A 533 3.52 1.73 -38.12
CA HIS A 533 2.62 0.93 -37.26
C HIS A 533 3.28 -0.25 -36.52
N HIS A 534 4.61 -0.38 -36.59
CA HIS A 534 5.39 -1.34 -35.80
C HIS A 534 6.32 -0.62 -34.82
N GLN A 535 5.91 0.52 -34.26
CA GLN A 535 6.46 0.88 -32.96
C GLN A 535 5.91 -0.14 -31.95
N PRO A 536 6.78 -0.89 -31.25
CA PRO A 536 6.31 -1.81 -30.22
C PRO A 536 5.47 -0.99 -29.25
N HIS A 537 4.25 -1.44 -28.93
CA HIS A 537 3.41 -0.82 -27.90
C HIS A 537 4.31 -0.38 -26.74
N THR A 538 4.52 0.92 -26.58
CA THR A 538 5.47 1.42 -25.59
C THR A 538 4.82 1.21 -24.23
N ARG A 539 5.06 0.04 -23.63
CA ARG A 539 4.63 -0.30 -22.29
C ARG A 539 5.66 0.22 -21.31
N MET A 540 5.20 0.83 -20.23
CA MET A 540 6.04 1.18 -19.09
C MET A 540 5.43 0.63 -17.82
N ARG A 541 6.28 0.35 -16.83
CA ARG A 541 5.83 -0.13 -15.52
C ARG A 541 5.97 0.97 -14.49
N LEU A 542 4.92 1.15 -13.71
CA LEU A 542 4.88 2.07 -12.58
C LEU A 542 5.09 1.32 -11.28
N VAL A 543 5.97 1.86 -10.44
CA VAL A 543 6.16 1.45 -9.05
C VAL A 543 6.01 2.65 -8.13
N ASP A 544 5.98 2.36 -6.84
CA ASP A 544 5.85 3.32 -5.75
C ASP A 544 6.76 4.54 -5.95
N GLY A 545 6.20 5.74 -5.78
CA GLY A 545 6.98 6.98 -5.98
C GLY A 545 8.18 7.11 -5.04
N GLY A 546 8.16 6.39 -3.91
CA GLY A 546 9.24 6.34 -2.93
C GLY A 546 10.50 5.64 -3.42
N TYR A 547 10.49 5.02 -4.61
CA TYR A 547 11.72 4.61 -5.29
C TYR A 547 12.52 5.81 -5.82
N PHE A 548 11.83 6.92 -6.14
CA PHE A 548 12.44 8.17 -6.58
C PHE A 548 12.51 9.20 -5.44
N ASP A 549 11.38 9.58 -4.86
CA ASP A 549 11.26 10.53 -3.73
C ASP A 549 10.12 10.06 -2.81
N ASN A 550 10.41 9.82 -1.53
CA ASN A 550 9.39 9.36 -0.58
C ASN A 550 8.57 10.52 0.01
N SER A 551 8.95 11.77 -0.22
CA SER A 551 8.41 12.94 0.50
C SER A 551 7.28 13.68 -0.22
N GLY A 552 7.26 13.64 -1.56
CA GLY A 552 6.36 14.46 -2.37
C GLY A 552 6.74 15.94 -2.40
N ILE A 553 7.85 16.33 -1.75
CA ILE A 553 8.32 17.72 -1.67
C ILE A 553 8.80 18.20 -3.04
N GLN A 554 9.38 17.32 -3.86
CA GLN A 554 9.87 17.74 -5.17
C GLN A 554 8.74 18.31 -6.06
N THR A 555 7.55 17.71 -6.02
CA THR A 555 6.39 18.23 -6.75
C THR A 555 5.85 19.52 -6.12
N ALA A 556 5.97 19.67 -4.80
CA ALA A 556 5.66 20.92 -4.12
C ALA A 556 6.63 22.06 -4.50
N LEU A 557 7.91 21.75 -4.72
CA LEU A 557 8.91 22.68 -5.24
C LEU A 557 8.59 23.11 -6.68
N ASP A 558 8.18 22.16 -7.53
CA ASP A 558 7.76 22.48 -8.91
C ASP A 558 6.56 23.45 -8.90
N LEU A 559 5.58 23.20 -8.04
CA LEU A 559 4.43 24.09 -7.84
C LEU A 559 4.85 25.47 -7.31
N PHE A 560 5.78 25.53 -6.35
CA PHE A 560 6.30 26.80 -5.83
C PHE A 560 6.91 27.67 -6.92
N ILE A 561 7.74 27.07 -7.78
CA ILE A 561 8.39 27.75 -8.89
C ILE A 561 7.34 28.27 -9.88
N ALA A 562 6.37 27.44 -10.24
CA ALA A 562 5.31 27.81 -11.16
C ALA A 562 4.42 28.94 -10.61
N LEU A 563 3.99 28.83 -9.34
CA LEU A 563 3.18 29.86 -8.67
C LEU A 563 3.92 31.20 -8.58
N SER A 564 5.23 31.15 -8.28
CA SER A 564 6.08 32.34 -8.24
C SER A 564 6.21 32.99 -9.62
N GLY A 565 6.29 32.20 -10.69
CA GLY A 565 6.27 32.69 -12.08
C GLY A 565 4.95 33.36 -12.47
N LEU A 566 3.82 32.89 -11.94
CA LEU A 566 2.49 33.42 -12.22
C LEU A 566 2.15 34.70 -11.44
N GLN A 567 2.97 35.10 -10.46
CA GLN A 567 2.69 36.23 -9.57
C GLN A 567 2.53 37.57 -10.31
N GLU A 568 3.33 37.82 -11.35
CA GLU A 568 3.28 39.06 -12.13
C GLU A 568 2.08 39.11 -13.07
N GLU A 569 1.62 37.96 -13.58
CA GLU A 569 0.37 37.88 -14.33
C GLU A 569 -0.84 38.06 -13.42
N LEU A 570 -0.81 37.44 -12.24
CA LEU A 570 -1.88 37.57 -11.25
C LEU A 570 -2.09 39.02 -10.84
N LYS A 571 -1.02 39.79 -10.59
CA LYS A 571 -1.13 41.22 -10.24
C LYS A 571 -1.81 42.06 -11.32
N LYS A 572 -1.73 41.67 -12.60
CA LYS A 572 -2.38 42.38 -13.71
C LYS A 572 -3.88 42.09 -13.76
N GLU A 573 -4.26 40.84 -13.52
CA GLU A 573 -5.65 40.38 -13.66
C GLU A 573 -6.47 40.51 -12.37
N VAL A 574 -5.81 40.38 -11.22
CA VAL A 574 -6.39 40.53 -9.87
C VAL A 574 -5.49 41.50 -9.06
N PRO A 575 -5.63 42.82 -9.28
CA PRO A 575 -4.81 43.83 -8.62
C PRO A 575 -4.93 43.75 -7.10
N GLY A 576 -3.81 43.96 -6.39
CA GLY A 576 -3.79 43.98 -4.94
C GLY A 576 -3.74 42.60 -4.29
N VAL A 577 -3.36 41.53 -4.99
CA VAL A 577 -3.19 40.19 -4.42
C VAL A 577 -1.75 39.69 -4.60
N GLN A 578 -1.10 39.36 -3.48
CA GLN A 578 0.23 38.73 -3.47
C GLN A 578 0.13 37.31 -2.90
N LEU A 579 0.51 36.30 -3.68
CA LEU A 579 0.51 34.93 -3.19
C LEU A 579 1.68 34.70 -2.24
N ARG A 580 1.43 34.00 -1.14
CA ARG A 580 2.44 33.51 -0.21
C ARG A 580 2.35 31.99 -0.12
N PRO A 581 3.17 31.23 -0.88
CA PRO A 581 3.20 29.79 -0.76
C PRO A 581 3.69 29.34 0.63
N VAL A 582 2.97 28.41 1.25
CA VAL A 582 3.33 27.75 2.51
C VAL A 582 3.33 26.25 2.29
N LEU A 583 4.40 25.57 2.69
CA LEU A 583 4.54 24.11 2.55
C LEU A 583 4.28 23.42 3.89
N LEU A 584 3.28 22.53 3.93
CA LEU A 584 3.07 21.58 5.02
C LEU A 584 3.66 20.22 4.63
N VAL A 585 4.60 19.69 5.40
CA VAL A 585 5.22 18.39 5.16
C VAL A 585 4.74 17.41 6.21
N ILE A 586 3.89 16.46 5.83
CA ILE A 586 3.40 15.40 6.71
C ILE A 586 4.36 14.20 6.59
N SER A 587 5.10 13.92 7.65
CA SER A 587 6.03 12.78 7.72
C SER A 587 5.46 11.65 8.57
N ASN A 588 5.70 10.40 8.17
CA ASN A 588 5.21 9.22 8.92
C ASN A 588 6.23 8.62 9.90
N SER A 589 7.36 9.31 10.10
CA SER A 589 8.34 9.02 11.13
C SER A 589 8.48 10.21 12.08
N ALA A 590 8.90 9.91 13.31
CA ALA A 590 9.30 10.93 14.27
C ALA A 590 10.39 11.81 13.65
N ALA A 591 10.18 13.13 13.65
CA ALA A 591 11.19 14.04 13.14
C ALA A 591 12.48 13.88 13.94
N ALA A 592 13.59 13.64 13.26
CA ALA A 592 14.87 14.11 13.78
C ALA A 592 14.82 15.64 13.71
N ASP A 593 15.19 16.31 14.81
CA ASP A 593 15.19 17.77 14.85
C ASP A 593 16.01 18.35 13.70
N PRO A 594 15.54 19.41 13.01
CA PRO A 594 16.19 19.98 11.82
C PRO A 594 17.57 20.63 12.09
N GLY A 595 18.05 20.61 13.34
CA GLY A 595 19.40 21.06 13.73
C GLY A 595 20.28 19.94 14.30
N GLU A 596 19.74 18.75 14.57
CA GLU A 596 20.56 17.59 14.86
C GLU A 596 20.97 16.99 13.51
N ALA A 597 22.20 17.29 13.07
CA ALA A 597 22.97 16.28 12.35
C ALA A 597 22.71 14.96 13.06
N PRO A 598 22.42 13.85 12.34
CA PRO A 598 22.06 12.60 12.98
C PRO A 598 23.07 12.43 14.10
N LYS A 599 22.62 12.42 15.38
CA LYS A 599 23.51 11.98 16.46
C LYS A 599 24.19 10.79 15.89
N ASP A 600 25.52 10.72 16.00
CA ASP A 600 26.35 9.57 15.65
C ASP A 600 25.83 8.33 16.39
N LYS A 601 24.61 7.90 16.06
CA LYS A 601 24.12 6.57 16.21
C LYS A 601 25.06 5.86 15.27
N PRO A 602 25.98 5.04 15.80
CA PRO A 602 26.84 4.26 14.93
C PRO A 602 25.92 3.65 13.87
N PRO A 603 26.33 3.65 12.58
CA PRO A 603 25.53 3.06 11.51
C PRO A 603 25.02 1.73 12.05
N PRO A 604 23.70 1.48 11.98
CA PRO A 604 23.04 0.43 12.77
C PRO A 604 23.92 -0.80 12.73
N GLU A 605 24.41 -1.25 13.90
CA GLU A 605 25.35 -2.36 13.99
C GLU A 605 24.88 -3.45 13.05
N LEU A 606 25.81 -4.05 12.28
CA LEU A 606 25.57 -5.20 11.40
C LEU A 606 25.03 -6.38 12.23
N SER A 607 23.77 -6.28 12.63
CA SER A 607 23.05 -7.17 13.53
C SER A 607 22.27 -8.22 12.72
N ALA A 608 22.23 -8.08 11.40
CA ALA A 608 21.90 -9.18 10.51
C ALA A 608 23.08 -10.18 10.53
N PRO A 609 22.82 -11.51 10.57
CA PRO A 609 23.86 -12.50 10.38
C PRO A 609 24.67 -12.15 9.12
N ARG A 610 26.01 -12.19 9.18
CA ARG A 610 26.91 -11.80 8.07
C ARG A 610 26.49 -12.38 6.71
N LEU A 611 25.91 -13.59 6.69
CA LEU A 611 25.42 -14.27 5.49
C LEU A 611 24.22 -13.58 4.80
N LEU A 612 23.41 -12.84 5.54
CA LEU A 612 22.22 -12.14 5.00
C LEU A 612 22.52 -10.69 4.64
N HIS A 613 23.67 -10.15 5.07
CA HIS A 613 24.03 -8.76 4.82
C HIS A 613 24.08 -8.47 3.32
N ASP A 614 24.79 -9.30 2.55
CA ASP A 614 24.94 -9.13 1.11
C ASP A 614 23.62 -9.23 0.34
N LEU A 615 22.69 -10.08 0.82
CA LEU A 615 21.38 -10.23 0.22
C LEU A 615 20.48 -8.99 0.42
N PHE A 616 20.61 -8.31 1.56
CA PHE A 616 19.80 -7.13 1.88
C PHE A 616 20.47 -5.80 1.54
N SER A 617 21.78 -5.77 1.26
CA SER A 617 22.52 -4.55 0.91
C SER A 617 21.88 -3.76 -0.25
N PRO A 618 21.44 -4.35 -1.38
CA PRO A 618 20.79 -3.59 -2.45
C PRO A 618 19.49 -2.91 -1.99
N VAL A 619 18.67 -3.61 -1.20
CA VAL A 619 17.41 -3.07 -0.66
C VAL A 619 17.69 -1.96 0.34
N ARG A 620 18.69 -2.14 1.22
CA ARG A 620 19.11 -1.11 2.18
C ARG A 620 19.69 0.12 1.49
N ALA A 621 20.49 -0.07 0.44
CA ALA A 621 21.03 1.02 -0.35
C ALA A 621 19.91 1.80 -1.04
N LEU A 622 18.94 1.11 -1.64
CA LEU A 622 17.77 1.76 -2.25
C LEU A 622 16.99 2.60 -1.24
N VAL A 623 16.72 2.05 -0.04
CA VAL A 623 16.06 2.79 1.06
C VAL A 623 16.93 3.96 1.53
N GLY A 624 18.25 3.78 1.67
CA GLY A 624 19.14 4.86 2.08
C GLY A 624 19.23 6.00 1.06
N VAL A 625 19.22 5.68 -0.24
CA VAL A 625 19.22 6.67 -1.33
C VAL A 625 17.94 7.49 -1.31
N ARG A 626 16.76 6.84 -1.20
CA ARG A 626 15.48 7.58 -1.16
C ARG A 626 15.42 8.52 0.05
N ASP A 627 15.87 8.08 1.22
CA ASP A 627 15.81 8.89 2.45
C ASP A 627 16.79 10.07 2.36
N SER A 628 17.94 9.88 1.68
CA SER A 628 18.86 10.97 1.38
C SER A 628 18.24 11.98 0.42
N HIS A 629 17.51 11.52 -0.60
CA HIS A 629 16.84 12.40 -1.55
C HIS A 629 15.77 13.27 -0.85
N THR A 630 14.94 12.68 0.01
CA THR A 630 13.98 13.41 0.85
C THR A 630 14.65 14.55 1.64
N ARG A 631 15.81 14.30 2.27
CA ARG A 631 16.53 15.34 3.04
C ARG A 631 17.00 16.49 2.16
N ILE A 632 17.51 16.19 0.97
CA ILE A 632 17.97 17.20 -0.01
C ILE A 632 16.78 18.06 -0.44
N MET A 633 15.65 17.44 -0.82
CA MET A 633 14.44 18.16 -1.23
C MET A 633 13.88 19.04 -0.11
N LEU A 634 13.93 18.56 1.13
CA LEU A 634 13.47 19.32 2.28
C LEU A 634 14.37 20.52 2.59
N ALA A 635 15.69 20.38 2.47
CA ALA A 635 16.62 21.50 2.59
C ALA A 635 16.41 22.53 1.48
N GLU A 636 16.17 22.08 0.24
CA GLU A 636 15.84 22.97 -0.87
C GLU A 636 14.51 23.71 -0.64
N ALA A 637 13.49 23.02 -0.13
CA ALA A 637 12.23 23.65 0.22
C ALA A 637 12.41 24.72 1.31
N GLN A 638 13.20 24.46 2.34
CA GLN A 638 13.50 25.45 3.38
C GLN A 638 14.22 26.69 2.81
N MET A 639 15.11 26.52 1.82
CA MET A 639 15.78 27.63 1.15
C MET A 639 14.82 28.43 0.26
N ARG A 640 13.94 27.78 -0.50
CA ARG A 640 13.06 28.44 -1.48
C ARG A 640 11.82 29.07 -0.88
N PHE A 641 11.08 28.32 -0.05
CA PHE A 641 9.89 28.84 0.62
C PHE A 641 10.25 29.81 1.75
N GLY A 642 11.45 29.65 2.33
CA GLY A 642 11.89 30.34 3.53
C GLY A 642 11.57 29.52 4.79
N PRO A 643 12.43 29.57 5.83
CA PRO A 643 12.37 28.68 6.99
C PRO A 643 11.06 28.80 7.80
N GLY A 644 10.40 29.96 7.77
CA GLY A 644 9.10 30.18 8.43
C GLY A 644 7.89 29.64 7.65
N ASN A 645 8.07 29.26 6.38
CA ASN A 645 6.99 28.84 5.48
C ASN A 645 7.02 27.33 5.18
N VAL A 646 7.95 26.57 5.78
CA VAL A 646 7.99 25.11 5.70
C VAL A 646 7.70 24.53 7.08
N ILE A 647 6.53 23.92 7.22
CA ILE A 647 6.02 23.40 8.49
C ILE A 647 6.00 21.88 8.42
N LYS A 648 6.78 21.23 9.27
CA LYS A 648 6.81 19.77 9.35
C LYS A 648 5.80 19.26 10.38
N ILE A 649 5.09 18.21 10.04
CA ILE A 649 4.07 17.56 10.86
C ILE A 649 4.44 16.07 10.98
N PRO A 650 5.34 15.71 11.89
CA PRO A 650 5.76 14.33 12.07
C PRO A 650 4.76 13.51 12.88
N MET A 651 4.60 12.25 12.51
CA MET A 651 4.02 11.26 13.40
C MET A 651 4.98 11.03 14.58
N PRO A 652 4.55 11.27 15.84
CA PRO A 652 5.43 11.06 16.99
C PRO A 652 5.78 9.59 17.14
N ALA A 653 6.93 9.31 17.76
CA ALA A 653 7.29 7.94 18.12
C ALA A 653 6.33 7.42 19.19
N ASN A 654 5.93 6.14 19.08
CA ASN A 654 5.09 5.54 20.10
C ASN A 654 5.93 5.23 21.36
N ALA A 655 5.94 6.16 22.32
CA ALA A 655 6.68 5.98 23.58
C ALA A 655 6.20 4.79 24.44
N LYS A 656 4.99 4.27 24.18
CA LYS A 656 4.33 3.22 24.98
C LYS A 656 4.26 1.86 24.27
N GLY A 657 4.75 1.73 23.04
CA GLY A 657 4.61 0.52 22.24
C GLY A 657 5.40 0.53 20.93
N ALA A 658 5.13 -0.42 20.04
CA ALA A 658 5.69 -0.39 18.69
C ALA A 658 5.01 0.70 17.85
N ASP A 659 5.76 1.29 16.91
CA ASP A 659 5.16 2.20 15.94
C ASP A 659 4.11 1.46 15.09
N PRO A 660 3.05 2.15 14.62
CA PRO A 660 2.07 1.57 13.72
C PRO A 660 2.73 0.90 12.51
N ALA A 661 2.11 -0.16 12.00
CA ALA A 661 2.67 -0.95 10.92
C ALA A 661 2.52 -0.28 9.54
N LEU A 662 3.52 -0.51 8.68
CA LEU A 662 3.60 0.05 7.32
C LEU A 662 2.80 -0.72 6.26
N GLY A 663 2.10 -1.80 6.59
CA GLY A 663 1.38 -2.62 5.61
C GLY A 663 0.01 -2.05 5.24
N TRP A 664 -1.02 -2.90 5.23
CA TRP A 664 -2.35 -2.58 4.71
C TRP A 664 -3.49 -2.90 5.69
N SER A 665 -3.17 -3.00 6.98
CA SER A 665 -4.13 -3.10 8.08
C SER A 665 -3.53 -2.49 9.33
N LEU A 666 -4.38 -1.92 10.19
CA LEU A 666 -4.00 -1.30 11.47
C LEU A 666 -4.75 -1.98 12.63
N SER A 667 -4.06 -2.19 13.75
CA SER A 667 -4.72 -2.51 15.02
C SER A 667 -5.53 -1.31 15.56
N ARG A 668 -6.46 -1.57 16.49
CA ARG A 668 -7.26 -0.50 17.10
C ARG A 668 -6.40 0.40 17.97
N GLN A 669 -5.39 -0.17 18.63
CA GLN A 669 -4.39 0.61 19.36
C GLN A 669 -3.62 1.57 18.45
N ALA A 670 -3.17 1.11 17.28
CA ALA A 670 -2.45 1.97 16.32
C ALA A 670 -3.34 3.12 15.85
N VAL A 671 -4.62 2.84 15.56
CA VAL A 671 -5.64 3.85 15.22
C VAL A 671 -5.80 4.88 16.34
N ARG A 672 -6.08 4.44 17.58
CA ARG A 672 -6.25 5.33 18.75
C ARG A 672 -5.02 6.20 18.99
N PHE A 673 -3.83 5.59 18.92
CA PHE A 673 -2.56 6.31 19.06
C PHE A 673 -2.43 7.42 18.01
N MET A 674 -2.71 7.14 16.74
CA MET A 674 -2.60 8.15 15.68
C MET A 674 -3.66 9.25 15.82
N ASP A 675 -4.88 8.93 16.25
CA ASP A 675 -5.93 9.94 16.50
C ASP A 675 -5.57 10.89 17.64
N ASP A 676 -5.02 10.35 18.73
CA ASP A 676 -4.56 11.13 19.88
C ASP A 676 -3.34 11.98 19.52
N ALA A 677 -2.37 11.38 18.81
CA ALA A 677 -1.18 12.07 18.32
C ALA A 677 -1.51 13.19 17.33
N ALA A 678 -2.45 12.96 16.42
CA ALA A 678 -2.87 13.97 15.46
C ALA A 678 -3.52 15.16 16.17
N LEU A 679 -4.25 14.93 17.27
CA LEU A 679 -4.81 16.01 18.08
C LEU A 679 -3.72 16.92 18.63
N ASP A 680 -2.76 16.32 19.35
CA ASP A 680 -1.70 17.03 20.05
C ASP A 680 -0.76 17.77 19.09
N VAL A 681 -0.34 17.09 18.01
CA VAL A 681 0.57 17.69 17.02
C VAL A 681 -0.10 18.83 16.29
N VAL A 682 -1.34 18.65 15.82
CA VAL A 682 -2.04 19.71 15.07
C VAL A 682 -2.35 20.90 15.97
N GLN A 683 -2.71 20.68 17.25
CA GLN A 683 -2.94 21.79 18.18
C GLN A 683 -1.70 22.68 18.33
N LYS A 684 -0.50 22.10 18.37
CA LYS A 684 0.78 22.84 18.42
C LYS A 684 1.12 23.54 17.11
N VAL A 685 0.81 22.91 15.99
CA VAL A 685 1.20 23.40 14.66
C VAL A 685 0.23 24.47 14.11
N ARG A 686 -1.04 24.49 14.54
CA ARG A 686 -2.05 25.45 14.08
C ARG A 686 -1.60 26.91 14.21
N GLU A 687 -0.99 27.27 15.33
CA GLU A 687 -0.48 28.64 15.55
C GLU A 687 0.66 28.97 14.58
N THR A 688 1.55 28.01 14.32
CA THR A 688 2.64 28.16 13.34
C THR A 688 2.10 28.29 11.93
N VAL A 689 1.08 27.49 11.56
CA VAL A 689 0.42 27.59 10.25
C VAL A 689 -0.26 28.94 10.09
N ALA A 690 -0.99 29.40 11.10
CA ALA A 690 -1.60 30.72 11.09
C ALA A 690 -0.55 31.84 11.01
N THR A 691 0.58 31.72 11.72
CA THR A 691 1.65 32.73 11.70
C THR A 691 2.43 32.74 10.38
N ALA A 692 2.67 31.58 9.77
CA ALA A 692 3.28 31.50 8.44
C ALA A 692 2.34 32.06 7.37
N ALA A 693 1.04 31.78 7.51
CA ALA A 693 0.01 32.28 6.62
C ALA A 693 -0.24 33.79 6.76
N CYS A 694 -0.15 34.33 7.99
CA CYS A 694 -0.47 35.71 8.35
C CYS A 694 0.76 36.42 8.94
N SER A 695 1.34 37.40 8.24
CA SER A 695 2.47 38.17 8.78
C SER A 695 1.97 39.36 9.62
N ARG A 696 2.46 39.51 10.86
CA ARG A 696 2.18 40.68 11.72
C ARG A 696 2.71 42.03 11.18
N THR A 697 3.33 42.06 10.01
CA THR A 697 4.03 43.23 9.47
C THR A 697 3.16 44.11 8.56
N SER A 698 1.94 43.70 8.20
CA SER A 698 1.03 44.48 7.34
C SER A 698 -0.37 44.52 7.95
N ALA A 699 -0.95 45.71 8.09
CA ALA A 699 -2.33 45.91 8.56
C ALA A 699 -3.39 45.53 7.48
N SER A 700 -2.99 44.82 6.42
CA SER A 700 -3.81 44.46 5.26
C SER A 700 -3.90 42.95 5.02
N ASP A 701 -3.47 42.13 5.97
CA ASP A 701 -3.55 40.68 5.86
C ASP A 701 -5.03 40.20 5.95
N VAL A 702 -5.38 39.17 5.18
CA VAL A 702 -6.71 38.51 5.14
C VAL A 702 -7.19 38.03 6.53
N CYS A 703 -6.30 38.03 7.51
CA CYS A 703 -6.45 37.40 8.80
C CYS A 703 -7.00 38.32 9.90
N GLU A 704 -7.36 39.58 9.61
CA GLU A 704 -7.94 40.44 10.64
C GLU A 704 -9.29 39.87 11.14
N PRO A 705 -9.48 39.74 12.47
CA PRO A 705 -10.78 39.44 13.03
C PRO A 705 -11.72 40.60 12.69
N LYS A 706 -12.86 40.30 12.06
CA LYS A 706 -13.98 41.24 12.15
C LYS A 706 -14.33 41.38 13.64
N PRO A 707 -14.41 42.61 14.18
CA PRO A 707 -14.71 42.85 15.59
C PRO A 707 -16.05 42.25 16.00
#